data_AF-A0A131YTC8-F1
#
_entry.id   AF-A0A131YTC8-F1
#
_cell.length_a   1.000
_cell.length_b   1.000
_cell.length_c   1.000
_cell.angle_alpha   90.00
_cell.angle_beta   90.00
_cell.angle_gamma   90.00
#
_symmetry.space_group_name_H-M   'P 1'
#
loop_
_entity.id
_entity.type
_entity.pdbx_description
1 polymer ?
#
loop_
_entity_poly.entity_id
_entity_poly.type
_entity_poly.pdbx_seq_one_letter_code
_entity_poly.pdbx_strand_id
1 'polypeptide(L)'
;MERNVADDLNREFGNDVKNLRKAKNYHASLMVRKQEIEQRLKASKGGGDPEQLKGLLGFARESLEKMQILEGVHGKILNDVSAHLDNASLVKKEFESSLADIQKLLRLKQYLQWIAKIEETSESIEEAMSQGQDEQAVSHLSFLLQVWQRVRASACIHLVNFLRETILYWHQILRDKFEKEFNKVLHSMGWPILNTGVSAPVSYTPELLLPFEKCFINLHKIQLPEGLEGSQLDVGSTTSVLPLELMLRPLKKRFLFHFTGKRQTNRLDKPEWYLSQILTWAADHGEFCDRFVQAILVKAGVEGMQARLELMRGLVQIGIHKLQMDLPSLLADDQLLTHAIEEVLLFDRELRSQGYPPFYPCILNVLTADHCFIRWIALEKKYADEKRDVLLSSPTAWKPQFPMEGDIDDLKVPECAEAFMMILSAMTERYRHLEQPYHRLKFVSLQQILLEDWRLCLQQILTARLEELNLVGICPIVNAAHYVVQVLAQWSIQPFFVELLEACNEMQQKEKQRRQSTKQANSETVDPEEALFLAASETPSDESSQLVPMAEYGTLQESVFEEVSQLLEKLYTDTVLAIVDELVLDFKAKSKAYRREKWFCMPSLNDREDAGLTPTAFPMLSWLQSTLQQLQEALAAPLFNTLWQEAARGISVFLYEELILENFFSEGGAMQLSFDMNRNLFPLFSTYTQKPENHFKEVKEACILLTMPHPVAWILQETLRAARATDVVTGGTALEEQGVSFLTPSQAMHVLSKRNDLVHT
;
A
#
# COMPACT_ATOMS: atom_id res chain seq x y z
N MET A 1 67.91 -3.41 -88.43
CA MET A 1 67.19 -4.23 -87.42
C MET A 1 66.39 -3.34 -86.45
N GLU A 2 65.83 -2.22 -86.91
CA GLU A 2 65.13 -1.23 -86.06
C GLU A 2 63.59 -1.39 -86.07
N ARG A 3 63.05 -2.48 -86.63
CA ARG A 3 61.61 -2.58 -86.97
C ARG A 3 60.74 -3.43 -86.02
N ASN A 4 61.15 -3.76 -84.78
CA ASN A 4 60.37 -4.75 -83.97
C ASN A 4 60.17 -4.46 -82.47
N VAL A 5 60.56 -3.29 -81.93
CA VAL A 5 60.42 -3.01 -80.47
C VAL A 5 59.09 -2.34 -80.13
N ALA A 6 58.62 -1.43 -80.99
CA ALA A 6 57.32 -0.79 -80.81
C ALA A 6 56.16 -1.80 -80.91
N ASP A 7 56.27 -2.78 -81.81
CA ASP A 7 55.25 -3.81 -81.99
C ASP A 7 55.18 -4.76 -80.80
N ASP A 8 56.31 -5.11 -80.17
CA ASP A 8 56.32 -5.92 -78.94
C ASP A 8 55.71 -5.18 -77.74
N LEU A 9 56.01 -3.89 -77.58
CA LEU A 9 55.38 -3.05 -76.54
C LEU A 9 53.88 -2.86 -76.77
N ASN A 10 53.48 -2.62 -78.02
CA ASN A 10 52.07 -2.52 -78.40
C ASN A 10 51.35 -3.86 -78.22
N ARG A 11 52.02 -4.99 -78.44
CA ARG A 11 51.47 -6.32 -78.21
C ARG A 11 51.27 -6.63 -76.72
N GLU A 12 52.16 -6.19 -75.84
CA GLU A 12 52.04 -6.44 -74.40
C GLU A 12 51.09 -5.47 -73.67
N PHE A 13 51.15 -4.18 -74.01
CA PHE A 13 50.39 -3.14 -73.32
C PHE A 13 49.10 -2.74 -74.03
N GLY A 14 49.04 -2.85 -75.37
CA GLY A 14 47.89 -2.40 -76.15
C GLY A 14 47.54 -0.93 -75.92
N ASN A 15 46.29 -0.56 -76.23
CA ASN A 15 45.81 0.83 -76.18
C ASN A 15 45.07 1.19 -74.87
N ASP A 16 45.00 0.27 -73.89
CA ASP A 16 44.32 0.50 -72.61
C ASP A 16 45.32 0.85 -71.51
N VAL A 17 45.17 2.05 -70.94
CA VAL A 17 46.00 2.59 -69.83
C VAL A 17 46.03 1.63 -68.63
N LYS A 18 44.98 0.83 -68.40
CA LYS A 18 44.96 -0.16 -67.30
C LYS A 18 46.00 -1.26 -67.45
N ASN A 19 46.54 -1.49 -68.64
CA ASN A 19 47.57 -2.51 -68.87
C ASN A 19 48.97 -2.08 -68.41
N LEU A 20 49.19 -0.79 -68.09
CA LEU A 20 50.46 -0.30 -67.50
C LEU A 20 50.84 -1.04 -66.21
N ARG A 21 49.88 -1.61 -65.48
CA ARG A 21 50.16 -2.47 -64.32
C ARG A 21 51.05 -3.69 -64.65
N LYS A 22 51.02 -4.17 -65.90
CA LYS A 22 51.87 -5.27 -66.37
C LYS A 22 53.34 -4.84 -66.53
N ALA A 23 53.63 -3.53 -66.53
CA ALA A 23 54.96 -3.01 -66.84
C ALA A 23 56.02 -3.49 -65.84
N LYS A 24 55.65 -3.59 -64.57
CA LYS A 24 56.54 -4.08 -63.51
C LYS A 24 56.89 -5.57 -63.71
N ASN A 25 55.91 -6.39 -64.10
CA ASN A 25 56.11 -7.81 -64.38
C ASN A 25 56.89 -8.03 -65.68
N TYR A 26 56.61 -7.24 -66.72
CA TYR A 26 57.33 -7.29 -67.99
C TYR A 26 58.80 -6.90 -67.80
N HIS A 27 59.08 -5.84 -67.04
CA HIS A 27 60.43 -5.45 -66.66
C HIS A 27 61.16 -6.56 -65.89
N ALA A 28 60.49 -7.20 -64.92
CA ALA A 28 61.08 -8.34 -64.20
C ALA A 28 61.41 -9.51 -65.14
N SER A 29 60.55 -9.81 -66.12
CA SER A 29 60.80 -10.86 -67.11
C SER A 29 62.01 -10.57 -68.01
N LEU A 30 62.21 -9.30 -68.39
CA LEU A 30 63.37 -8.86 -69.17
C LEU A 30 64.66 -8.95 -68.35
N MET A 31 64.60 -8.64 -67.05
CA MET A 31 65.76 -8.78 -66.15
C MET A 31 66.16 -10.24 -65.92
N VAL A 32 65.20 -11.16 -65.80
CA VAL A 32 65.48 -12.61 -65.74
C VAL A 32 66.13 -13.08 -67.04
N ARG A 33 65.59 -12.66 -68.19
CA ARG A 33 66.15 -13.01 -69.51
C ARG A 33 67.56 -12.45 -69.72
N LYS A 34 67.84 -11.25 -69.20
CA LYS A 34 69.19 -10.68 -69.14
C LYS A 34 70.12 -11.54 -68.30
N GLN A 35 69.72 -11.96 -67.09
CA GLN A 35 70.53 -12.84 -66.23
C GLN A 35 70.79 -14.22 -66.86
N GLU A 36 69.80 -14.81 -67.55
CA GLU A 36 70.00 -16.07 -68.29
C GLU A 36 71.03 -15.92 -69.41
N ILE A 37 70.97 -14.81 -70.17
CA ILE A 37 71.94 -14.52 -71.22
C ILE A 37 73.34 -14.30 -70.62
N GLU A 38 73.45 -13.54 -69.52
CA GLU A 38 74.73 -13.32 -68.82
C GLU A 38 75.33 -14.64 -68.27
N GLN A 39 74.50 -15.54 -67.76
CA GLN A 39 74.93 -16.88 -67.31
C GLN A 39 75.38 -17.75 -68.47
N ARG A 40 74.64 -17.76 -69.60
CA ARG A 40 75.06 -18.45 -70.83
C ARG A 40 76.39 -17.92 -71.38
N LEU A 41 76.64 -16.61 -71.27
CA LEU A 41 77.88 -15.96 -71.69
C LEU A 41 79.08 -16.29 -70.77
N LYS A 42 78.83 -16.52 -69.47
CA LYS A 42 79.87 -17.00 -68.52
C LYS A 42 80.20 -18.48 -68.71
N ALA A 43 79.22 -19.30 -69.09
CA ALA A 43 79.41 -20.73 -69.36
C ALA A 43 80.12 -21.03 -70.69
N SER A 44 80.11 -20.12 -71.68
CA SER A 44 80.67 -20.35 -73.02
C SER A 44 82.16 -19.99 -73.19
N LYS A 45 82.95 -19.89 -72.11
CA LYS A 45 84.37 -19.50 -72.15
C LYS A 45 85.33 -20.54 -72.79
N GLY A 46 84.82 -21.66 -73.33
CA GLY A 46 85.61 -22.62 -74.10
C GLY A 46 84.95 -22.91 -75.45
N GLY A 47 85.53 -22.38 -76.54
CA GLY A 47 85.29 -22.86 -77.91
C GLY A 47 83.90 -22.59 -78.52
N GLY A 48 83.48 -21.32 -78.59
CA GLY A 48 82.31 -20.88 -79.36
C GLY A 48 82.62 -19.66 -80.24
N ASP A 49 82.12 -19.70 -81.47
CA ASP A 49 82.41 -18.92 -82.69
C ASP A 49 82.37 -17.36 -82.53
N PRO A 50 83.36 -16.58 -83.05
CA PRO A 50 83.50 -15.12 -82.82
C PRO A 50 82.36 -14.23 -83.33
N GLU A 51 81.59 -14.65 -84.35
CA GLU A 51 80.48 -13.86 -84.90
C GLU A 51 79.26 -13.81 -83.97
N GLN A 52 78.94 -14.91 -83.26
CA GLN A 52 77.82 -14.97 -82.33
C GLN A 52 78.05 -14.10 -81.08
N LEU A 53 79.30 -14.01 -80.61
CA LEU A 53 79.70 -13.23 -79.44
C LEU A 53 79.65 -11.72 -79.70
N LYS A 54 79.96 -11.29 -80.93
CA LYS A 54 79.85 -9.89 -81.37
C LYS A 54 78.39 -9.45 -81.56
N GLY A 55 77.54 -10.35 -82.08
CA GLY A 55 76.09 -10.12 -82.20
C GLY A 55 75.38 -9.98 -80.85
N LEU A 56 75.71 -10.83 -79.87
CA LEU A 56 75.15 -10.75 -78.51
C LEU A 56 75.56 -9.48 -77.76
N LEU A 57 76.82 -9.04 -77.90
CA LEU A 57 77.30 -7.79 -77.30
C LEU A 57 76.66 -6.54 -77.94
N GLY A 58 76.42 -6.56 -79.26
CA GLY A 58 75.67 -5.51 -79.96
C GLY A 58 74.23 -5.40 -79.46
N PHE A 59 73.54 -6.54 -79.37
CA PHE A 59 72.15 -6.60 -78.91
C PHE A 59 71.99 -6.15 -77.45
N ALA A 60 72.94 -6.50 -76.58
CA ALA A 60 72.95 -6.06 -75.19
C ALA A 60 73.13 -4.54 -75.06
N ARG A 61 74.02 -3.94 -75.86
CA ARG A 61 74.25 -2.48 -75.87
C ARG A 61 73.02 -1.72 -76.37
N GLU A 62 72.41 -2.19 -77.46
CA GLU A 62 71.21 -1.59 -78.04
C GLU A 62 69.99 -1.70 -77.09
N SER A 63 69.90 -2.81 -76.33
CA SER A 63 68.86 -2.99 -75.31
C SER A 63 69.05 -2.05 -74.10
N LEU A 64 70.30 -1.80 -73.70
CA LEU A 64 70.63 -0.86 -72.62
C LEU A 64 70.32 0.58 -73.00
N GLU A 65 70.59 0.95 -74.26
CA GLU A 65 70.27 2.27 -74.81
C GLU A 65 68.75 2.48 -74.88
N LYS A 66 67.99 1.47 -75.32
CA LYS A 66 66.52 1.47 -75.27
C LYS A 66 65.97 1.60 -73.85
N MET A 67 66.60 0.94 -72.88
CA MET A 67 66.20 1.01 -71.48
C MET A 67 66.40 2.42 -70.90
N GLN A 68 67.52 3.08 -71.21
CA GLN A 68 67.77 4.47 -70.82
C GLN A 68 66.76 5.45 -71.43
N ILE A 69 66.41 5.26 -72.70
CA ILE A 69 65.36 6.08 -73.35
C ILE A 69 64.01 5.88 -72.65
N LEU A 70 63.64 4.63 -72.34
CA LEU A 70 62.39 4.31 -71.64
C LEU A 70 62.35 4.88 -70.22
N GLU A 71 63.46 4.85 -69.47
CA GLU A 71 63.56 5.52 -68.16
C GLU A 71 63.40 7.03 -68.29
N GLY A 72 63.97 7.64 -69.33
CA GLY A 72 63.78 9.06 -69.63
C GLY A 72 62.33 9.43 -69.94
N VAL A 73 61.63 8.61 -70.72
CA VAL A 73 60.20 8.79 -71.03
C VAL A 73 59.34 8.58 -69.79
N HIS A 74 59.63 7.54 -68.99
CA HIS A 74 58.94 7.28 -67.73
C HIS A 74 59.10 8.45 -66.75
N GLY A 75 60.30 9.01 -66.63
CA GLY A 75 60.57 10.20 -65.81
C GLY A 75 59.78 11.43 -66.27
N LYS A 76 59.67 11.65 -67.59
CA LYS A 76 58.81 12.73 -68.14
C LYS A 76 57.34 12.52 -67.82
N ILE A 77 56.80 11.32 -68.05
CA ILE A 77 55.38 11.03 -67.78
C ILE A 77 55.07 11.20 -66.28
N LEU A 78 55.95 10.74 -65.39
CA LEU A 78 55.76 10.95 -63.95
C LEU A 78 55.73 12.44 -63.57
N ASN A 79 56.63 13.23 -64.15
CA ASN A 79 56.63 14.68 -63.92
C ASN A 79 55.37 15.35 -64.47
N ASP A 80 54.93 14.98 -65.67
CA ASP A 80 53.74 15.54 -66.30
C ASP A 80 52.46 15.16 -65.51
N VAL A 81 52.37 13.91 -65.04
CA VAL A 81 51.27 13.43 -64.20
C VAL A 81 51.28 14.13 -62.83
N SER A 82 52.45 14.29 -62.20
CA SER A 82 52.57 15.03 -60.94
C SER A 82 52.16 16.48 -61.11
N ALA A 83 52.65 17.17 -62.15
CA ALA A 83 52.29 18.55 -62.44
C ALA A 83 50.79 18.71 -62.72
N HIS A 84 50.18 17.75 -63.41
CA HIS A 84 48.73 17.78 -63.66
C HIS A 84 47.93 17.48 -62.39
N LEU A 85 48.41 16.62 -61.50
CA LEU A 85 47.79 16.35 -60.20
C LEU A 85 47.88 17.57 -59.28
N ASP A 86 49.03 18.24 -59.25
CA ASP A 86 49.24 19.48 -58.50
C ASP A 86 48.29 20.58 -58.99
N ASN A 87 48.22 20.80 -60.31
CA ASN A 87 47.27 21.75 -60.91
C ASN A 87 45.81 21.38 -60.62
N ALA A 88 45.42 20.11 -60.75
CA ALA A 88 44.06 19.67 -60.44
C ALA A 88 43.73 19.84 -58.94
N SER A 89 44.70 19.64 -58.05
CA SER A 89 44.54 19.85 -56.60
C SER A 89 44.35 21.32 -56.23
N LEU A 90 45.06 22.24 -56.92
CA LEU A 90 44.89 23.68 -56.76
C LEU A 90 43.49 24.11 -57.20
N VAL A 91 43.05 23.66 -58.38
CA VAL A 91 41.68 23.94 -58.87
C VAL A 91 40.63 23.37 -57.91
N LYS A 92 40.80 22.13 -57.43
CA LYS A 92 39.90 21.53 -56.43
C LYS A 92 39.79 22.40 -55.17
N LYS A 93 40.92 22.91 -54.65
CA LYS A 93 40.95 23.76 -53.45
C LYS A 93 40.25 25.11 -53.68
N GLU A 94 40.38 25.70 -54.86
CA GLU A 94 39.64 26.92 -55.24
C GLU A 94 38.13 26.68 -55.32
N PHE A 95 37.71 25.54 -55.90
CA PHE A 95 36.30 25.16 -55.95
C PHE A 95 35.74 24.83 -54.55
N GLU A 96 36.50 24.18 -53.66
CA GLU A 96 36.08 23.93 -52.28
C GLU A 96 35.84 25.23 -51.51
N SER A 97 36.71 26.23 -51.68
CA SER A 97 36.52 27.57 -51.10
C SER A 97 35.26 28.25 -51.65
N SER A 98 35.11 28.26 -52.97
CA SER A 98 33.94 28.87 -53.63
C SER A 98 32.63 28.18 -53.25
N LEU A 99 32.64 26.86 -53.10
CA LEU A 99 31.48 26.07 -52.67
C LEU A 99 31.14 26.34 -51.21
N ALA A 100 32.14 26.50 -50.33
CA ALA A 100 31.93 26.90 -48.94
C ALA A 100 31.33 28.32 -48.85
N ASP A 101 31.79 29.26 -49.67
CA ASP A 101 31.23 30.61 -49.75
C ASP A 101 29.78 30.60 -50.25
N ILE A 102 29.48 29.80 -51.28
CA ILE A 102 28.10 29.60 -51.77
C ILE A 102 27.22 29.02 -50.66
N GLN A 103 27.69 28.00 -49.93
CA GLN A 103 26.94 27.43 -48.79
C GLN A 103 26.70 28.46 -47.68
N LYS A 104 27.69 29.31 -47.38
CA LYS A 104 27.56 30.40 -46.40
C LYS A 104 26.54 31.44 -46.85
N LEU A 105 26.59 31.87 -48.11
CA LEU A 105 25.63 32.80 -48.71
C LEU A 105 24.21 32.21 -48.73
N LEU A 106 24.06 30.92 -49.03
CA LEU A 106 22.76 30.24 -48.97
C LEU A 106 22.19 30.21 -47.54
N ARG A 107 23.02 29.96 -46.52
CA ARG A 107 22.60 30.02 -45.11
C ARG A 107 22.18 31.43 -44.70
N LEU A 108 22.95 32.45 -45.08
CA LEU A 108 22.63 33.86 -44.81
C LEU A 108 21.32 34.27 -45.49
N LYS A 109 21.12 33.88 -46.76
CA LYS A 109 19.87 34.11 -47.49
C LYS A 109 18.69 33.47 -46.77
N GLN A 110 18.80 32.20 -46.36
CA GLN A 110 17.74 31.49 -45.65
C GLN A 110 17.42 32.18 -44.31
N TYR A 111 18.44 32.63 -43.57
CA TYR A 111 18.29 33.36 -42.31
C TYR A 111 17.52 34.67 -42.49
N LEU A 112 17.92 35.49 -43.48
CA LEU A 112 17.24 36.76 -43.80
C LEU A 112 15.81 36.54 -44.30
N GLN A 113 15.57 35.48 -45.08
CA GLN A 113 14.22 35.12 -45.50
C GLN A 113 13.31 34.77 -44.33
N TRP A 114 13.83 34.12 -43.29
CA TRP A 114 13.06 33.84 -42.08
C TRP A 114 12.75 35.11 -41.28
N ILE A 115 13.71 36.02 -41.13
CA ILE A 115 13.46 37.33 -40.49
C ILE A 115 12.36 38.07 -41.25
N ALA A 116 12.52 38.24 -42.57
CA ALA A 116 11.54 38.90 -43.41
C ALA A 116 10.16 38.22 -43.31
N LYS A 117 10.10 36.89 -43.20
CA LYS A 117 8.83 36.18 -43.06
C LYS A 117 8.16 36.42 -41.70
N ILE A 118 8.94 36.50 -40.63
CA ILE A 118 8.43 36.81 -39.29
C ILE A 118 7.92 38.25 -39.25
N GLU A 119 8.65 39.21 -39.82
CA GLU A 119 8.25 40.61 -39.93
C GLU A 119 6.99 40.77 -40.79
N GLU A 120 6.93 40.16 -41.98
CA GLU A 120 5.74 40.17 -42.84
C GLU A 120 4.51 39.60 -42.12
N THR A 121 4.70 38.53 -41.33
CA THR A 121 3.61 37.94 -40.54
C THR A 121 3.20 38.87 -39.39
N SER A 122 4.15 39.55 -38.76
CA SER A 122 3.91 40.57 -37.74
C SER A 122 3.09 41.74 -38.30
N GLU A 123 3.47 42.27 -39.46
CA GLU A 123 2.71 43.30 -40.17
C GLU A 123 1.30 42.83 -40.54
N SER A 124 1.16 41.57 -40.99
CA SER A 124 -0.15 40.98 -41.29
C SER A 124 -1.05 40.87 -40.05
N ILE A 125 -0.48 40.61 -38.86
CA ILE A 125 -1.23 40.62 -37.59
C ILE A 125 -1.71 42.04 -37.28
N GLU A 126 -0.84 43.04 -37.45
CA GLU A 126 -1.19 44.45 -37.22
C GLU A 126 -2.31 44.93 -38.15
N GLU A 127 -2.20 44.60 -39.44
CA GLU A 127 -3.20 44.95 -40.45
C GLU A 127 -4.55 44.28 -40.13
N ALA A 128 -4.56 42.96 -39.88
CA ALA A 128 -5.76 42.22 -39.53
C ALA A 128 -6.44 42.80 -38.27
N MET A 129 -5.66 43.23 -37.29
CA MET A 129 -6.15 43.88 -36.08
C MET A 129 -6.78 45.25 -36.36
N SER A 130 -6.16 46.06 -37.22
CA SER A 130 -6.70 47.37 -37.61
C SER A 130 -8.03 47.27 -38.38
N GLN A 131 -8.22 46.20 -39.14
CA GLN A 131 -9.42 45.92 -39.92
C GLN A 131 -10.52 45.17 -39.13
N GLY A 132 -10.26 44.80 -37.87
CA GLY A 132 -11.20 44.03 -37.03
C GLY A 132 -11.36 42.56 -37.45
N GLN A 133 -10.39 42.00 -38.17
CA GLN A 133 -10.39 40.63 -38.67
C GLN A 133 -9.71 39.67 -37.68
N ASP A 134 -10.33 39.46 -36.52
CA ASP A 134 -9.74 38.73 -35.39
C ASP A 134 -9.30 37.30 -35.73
N GLU A 135 -10.08 36.58 -36.54
CA GLU A 135 -9.75 35.21 -36.93
C GLU A 135 -8.47 35.14 -37.77
N GLN A 136 -8.21 36.15 -38.60
CA GLN A 136 -6.99 36.22 -39.40
C GLN A 136 -5.79 36.53 -38.50
N ALA A 137 -5.90 37.49 -37.59
CA ALA A 137 -4.85 37.81 -36.62
C ALA A 137 -4.47 36.58 -35.77
N VAL A 138 -5.46 35.83 -35.29
CA VAL A 138 -5.25 34.57 -34.55
C VAL A 138 -4.58 33.50 -35.44
N SER A 139 -4.95 33.40 -36.71
CA SER A 139 -4.34 32.45 -37.64
C SER A 139 -2.86 32.75 -37.92
N HIS A 140 -2.50 34.03 -38.06
CA HIS A 140 -1.11 34.47 -38.25
C HIS A 140 -0.26 34.22 -37.00
N LEU A 141 -0.80 34.47 -35.80
CA LEU A 141 -0.11 34.10 -34.55
C LEU A 141 0.04 32.58 -34.42
N SER A 142 -0.99 31.80 -34.77
CA SER A 142 -0.92 30.33 -34.78
C SER A 142 0.17 29.82 -35.73
N PHE A 143 0.36 30.46 -36.89
CA PHE A 143 1.47 30.17 -37.78
C PHE A 143 2.84 30.42 -37.11
N LEU A 144 3.04 31.56 -36.43
CA LEU A 144 4.29 31.82 -35.70
C LEU A 144 4.55 30.78 -34.60
N LEU A 145 3.51 30.36 -33.88
CA LEU A 145 3.61 29.30 -32.87
C LEU A 145 4.04 27.95 -33.48
N GLN A 146 3.49 27.59 -34.65
CA GLN A 146 3.90 26.38 -35.37
C GLN A 146 5.36 26.47 -35.85
N VAL A 147 5.81 27.65 -36.30
CA VAL A 147 7.20 27.88 -36.66
C VAL A 147 8.10 27.73 -35.44
N TRP A 148 7.71 28.29 -34.29
CA TRP A 148 8.47 28.18 -33.05
C TRP A 148 8.67 26.73 -32.62
N GLN A 149 7.62 25.90 -32.67
CA GLN A 149 7.72 24.47 -32.32
C GLN A 149 8.78 23.73 -33.16
N ARG A 150 8.96 24.11 -34.43
CA ARG A 150 9.95 23.50 -35.33
C ARG A 150 11.36 24.05 -35.14
N VAL A 151 11.48 25.32 -34.76
CA VAL A 151 12.77 26.04 -34.74
C VAL A 151 13.36 26.12 -33.32
N ARG A 152 12.61 25.83 -32.25
CA ARG A 152 13.07 25.94 -30.86
C ARG A 152 14.36 25.17 -30.51
N ALA A 153 14.64 24.07 -31.21
CA ALA A 153 15.85 23.26 -31.03
C ALA A 153 17.02 23.68 -31.94
N SER A 154 16.85 24.73 -32.72
CA SER A 154 17.86 25.21 -33.66
C SER A 154 19.04 25.86 -32.94
N ALA A 155 20.25 25.68 -33.49
CA ALA A 155 21.45 26.37 -33.04
C ALA A 155 21.42 27.90 -33.34
N CYS A 156 20.45 28.38 -34.14
CA CYS A 156 20.27 29.80 -34.46
C CYS A 156 19.59 30.57 -33.32
N ILE A 157 20.28 30.73 -32.18
CA ILE A 157 19.74 31.32 -30.94
C ILE A 157 19.10 32.70 -31.16
N HIS A 158 19.74 33.58 -31.95
CA HIS A 158 19.21 34.92 -32.20
C HIS A 158 17.89 34.92 -32.97
N LEU A 159 17.74 34.03 -33.96
CA LEU A 159 16.49 33.90 -34.71
C LEU A 159 15.37 33.31 -33.83
N VAL A 160 15.71 32.32 -33.00
CA VAL A 160 14.79 31.72 -32.03
C VAL A 160 14.30 32.78 -31.03
N ASN A 161 15.21 33.60 -30.51
CA ASN A 161 14.88 34.68 -29.58
C ASN A 161 14.03 35.77 -30.24
N PHE A 162 14.37 36.20 -31.46
CA PHE A 162 13.58 37.17 -32.20
C PHE A 162 12.14 36.68 -32.45
N LEU A 163 11.99 35.41 -32.87
CA LEU A 163 10.68 34.78 -33.03
C LEU A 163 9.92 34.73 -31.71
N ARG A 164 10.59 34.34 -30.62
CA ARG A 164 9.99 34.28 -29.28
C ARG A 164 9.50 35.65 -28.82
N GLU A 165 10.32 36.70 -28.93
CA GLU A 165 9.94 38.06 -28.55
C GLU A 165 8.76 38.57 -29.38
N THR A 166 8.76 38.30 -30.69
CA THR A 166 7.64 38.64 -31.58
C THR A 166 6.34 37.94 -31.18
N ILE A 167 6.39 36.64 -30.87
CA ILE A 167 5.23 35.88 -30.39
C ILE A 167 4.71 36.45 -29.06
N LEU A 168 5.59 36.71 -28.10
CA LEU A 168 5.21 37.23 -26.79
C LEU A 168 4.58 38.63 -26.89
N TYR A 169 5.13 39.49 -27.74
CA TYR A 169 4.59 40.82 -28.03
C TYR A 169 3.14 40.73 -28.54
N TRP A 170 2.90 39.95 -29.61
CA TRP A 170 1.56 39.83 -30.18
C TRP A 170 0.59 39.07 -29.28
N HIS A 171 1.07 38.05 -28.57
CA HIS A 171 0.26 37.33 -27.58
C HIS A 171 -0.26 38.28 -26.50
N GLN A 172 0.59 39.16 -25.94
CA GLN A 172 0.16 40.12 -24.92
C GLN A 172 -0.96 41.04 -25.44
N ILE A 173 -0.81 41.58 -26.64
CA ILE A 173 -1.80 42.48 -27.24
C ILE A 173 -3.13 41.75 -27.53
N LEU A 174 -3.05 40.58 -28.16
CA LEU A 174 -4.24 39.79 -28.52
C LEU A 174 -4.95 39.25 -27.28
N ARG A 175 -4.20 38.78 -26.28
CA ARG A 175 -4.73 38.34 -24.98
C ARG A 175 -5.49 39.48 -24.30
N ASP A 176 -4.90 40.67 -24.19
CA ASP A 176 -5.54 41.81 -23.55
C ASP A 176 -6.84 42.23 -24.27
N LYS A 177 -6.87 42.16 -25.60
CA LYS A 177 -8.09 42.42 -26.39
C LYS A 177 -9.15 41.37 -26.13
N PHE A 178 -8.84 40.09 -26.38
CA PHE A 178 -9.81 39.01 -26.28
C PHE A 178 -10.25 38.74 -24.85
N GLU A 179 -9.40 38.97 -23.85
CA GLU A 179 -9.80 38.89 -22.44
C GLU A 179 -10.87 39.96 -22.11
N LYS A 180 -10.72 41.19 -22.59
CA LYS A 180 -11.74 42.25 -22.36
C LYS A 180 -13.06 41.92 -23.06
N GLU A 181 -13.00 41.40 -24.28
CA GLU A 181 -14.19 40.96 -25.03
C GLU A 181 -14.86 39.76 -24.36
N PHE A 182 -14.09 38.74 -24.01
CA PHE A 182 -14.58 37.54 -23.34
C PHE A 182 -15.22 37.87 -21.99
N ASN A 183 -14.61 38.75 -21.19
CA ASN A 183 -15.21 39.22 -19.95
C ASN A 183 -16.55 39.92 -20.22
N LYS A 184 -16.67 40.81 -21.21
CA LYS A 184 -17.96 41.45 -21.55
C LYS A 184 -19.03 40.41 -21.92
N VAL A 185 -18.66 39.41 -22.71
CA VAL A 185 -19.56 38.32 -23.11
C VAL A 185 -19.99 37.50 -21.89
N LEU A 186 -19.05 37.08 -21.03
CA LEU A 186 -19.36 36.38 -19.79
C LEU A 186 -20.34 37.16 -18.90
N HIS A 187 -20.12 38.47 -18.73
CA HIS A 187 -21.04 39.32 -17.97
C HIS A 187 -22.43 39.37 -18.60
N SER A 188 -22.53 39.45 -19.93
CA SER A 188 -23.83 39.44 -20.65
C SER A 188 -24.57 38.10 -20.52
N MET A 189 -23.84 37.00 -20.34
CA MET A 189 -24.39 35.66 -20.10
C MET A 189 -24.74 35.41 -18.63
N GLY A 190 -24.52 36.39 -17.75
CA GLY A 190 -24.76 36.25 -16.31
C GLY A 190 -23.72 35.37 -15.59
N TRP A 191 -22.50 35.26 -16.13
CA TRP A 191 -21.38 34.57 -15.48
C TRP A 191 -20.61 35.51 -14.54
N PRO A 192 -20.19 35.08 -13.34
CA PRO A 192 -20.51 33.79 -12.71
C PRO A 192 -21.97 33.70 -12.27
N ILE A 193 -22.47 32.48 -12.15
CA ILE A 193 -23.84 32.18 -11.70
C ILE A 193 -23.88 32.34 -10.18
N LEU A 194 -24.67 33.30 -9.69
CA LEU A 194 -24.64 33.71 -8.28
C LEU A 194 -25.95 33.42 -7.52
N ASN A 195 -27.07 33.20 -8.22
CA ASN A 195 -28.40 33.04 -7.62
C ASN A 195 -29.24 32.01 -8.40
N THR A 196 -29.16 30.74 -8.02
CA THR A 196 -29.99 29.66 -8.60
C THR A 196 -31.40 29.57 -7.98
N GLY A 197 -31.61 30.12 -6.78
CA GLY A 197 -32.88 29.97 -6.05
C GLY A 197 -34.07 30.85 -6.47
N VAL A 198 -33.90 31.83 -7.37
CA VAL A 198 -34.97 32.82 -7.71
C VAL A 198 -35.07 33.15 -9.21
N SER A 199 -34.16 32.66 -10.07
CA SER A 199 -34.19 32.98 -11.50
C SER A 199 -34.70 31.82 -12.34
N ALA A 200 -35.59 32.13 -13.30
CA ALA A 200 -36.02 31.23 -14.35
C ALA A 200 -34.79 30.64 -15.08
N PRO A 201 -34.87 29.42 -15.65
CA PRO A 201 -33.77 28.86 -16.44
C PRO A 201 -33.37 29.88 -17.52
N VAL A 202 -32.14 30.38 -17.42
CA VAL A 202 -31.62 31.38 -18.36
C VAL A 202 -31.60 30.72 -19.74
N SER A 203 -32.52 31.13 -20.61
CA SER A 203 -32.54 30.67 -21.99
C SER A 203 -31.44 31.40 -22.74
N TYR A 204 -30.36 30.70 -23.06
CA TYR A 204 -29.25 31.25 -23.83
C TYR A 204 -29.63 31.33 -25.31
N THR A 205 -29.81 32.55 -25.82
CA THR A 205 -30.09 32.79 -27.22
C THR A 205 -28.86 32.52 -28.09
N PRO A 206 -29.04 32.12 -29.38
CA PRO A 206 -27.93 31.96 -30.32
C PRO A 206 -27.06 33.22 -30.46
N GLU A 207 -27.66 34.40 -30.29
CA GLU A 207 -27.00 35.71 -30.34
C GLU A 207 -25.97 35.92 -29.22
N LEU A 208 -26.12 35.27 -28.06
CA LEU A 208 -25.16 35.31 -26.96
C LEU A 208 -24.12 34.18 -27.04
N LEU A 209 -24.53 33.01 -27.55
CA LEU A 209 -23.68 31.83 -27.66
C LEU A 209 -22.63 31.95 -28.76
N LEU A 210 -22.95 32.55 -29.90
CA LEU A 210 -22.01 32.71 -31.01
C LEU A 210 -20.79 33.60 -30.66
N PRO A 211 -20.96 34.80 -30.05
CA PRO A 211 -19.82 35.59 -29.58
C PRO A 211 -18.99 34.88 -28.51
N PHE A 212 -19.64 34.12 -27.61
CA PHE A 212 -18.96 33.35 -26.58
C PHE A 212 -18.09 32.25 -27.19
N GLU A 213 -18.65 31.45 -28.08
CA GLU A 213 -17.93 30.40 -28.82
C GLU A 213 -16.74 31.00 -29.59
N LYS A 214 -16.94 32.11 -30.30
CA LYS A 214 -15.88 32.78 -31.06
C LYS A 214 -14.74 33.27 -30.15
N CYS A 215 -15.06 33.97 -29.07
CA CYS A 215 -14.05 34.46 -28.13
C CYS A 215 -13.31 33.30 -27.45
N PHE A 216 -14.02 32.24 -27.07
CA PHE A 216 -13.43 31.05 -26.46
C PHE A 216 -12.43 30.39 -27.40
N ILE A 217 -12.80 30.15 -28.66
CA ILE A 217 -11.92 29.54 -29.66
C ILE A 217 -10.72 30.43 -29.95
N ASN A 218 -10.90 31.76 -30.07
CA ASN A 218 -9.79 32.69 -30.28
C ASN A 218 -8.80 32.65 -29.11
N LEU A 219 -9.29 32.71 -27.86
CA LEU A 219 -8.48 32.60 -26.66
C LEU A 219 -7.74 31.26 -26.56
N HIS A 220 -8.38 30.16 -26.97
CA HIS A 220 -7.73 28.85 -27.01
C HIS A 220 -6.61 28.79 -28.07
N LYS A 221 -6.85 29.34 -29.27
CA LYS A 221 -5.87 29.33 -30.37
C LYS A 221 -4.63 30.17 -30.12
N ILE A 222 -4.73 31.23 -29.30
CA ILE A 222 -3.58 32.07 -28.93
C ILE A 222 -2.81 31.53 -27.73
N GLN A 223 -3.27 30.43 -27.12
CA GLN A 223 -2.63 29.86 -25.94
C GLN A 223 -1.17 29.48 -26.22
N LEU A 224 -0.27 29.93 -25.34
CA LEU A 224 1.15 29.67 -25.50
C LEU A 224 1.51 28.22 -25.13
N PRO A 225 2.36 27.54 -25.93
CA PRO A 225 2.94 26.26 -25.59
C PRO A 225 3.88 26.32 -24.37
N GLU A 226 4.01 25.18 -23.67
CA GLU A 226 4.96 25.02 -22.56
C GLU A 226 6.40 25.35 -22.98
N GLY A 227 7.09 26.18 -22.18
CA GLY A 227 8.48 26.61 -22.39
C GLY A 227 8.67 27.91 -23.18
N LEU A 228 7.59 28.54 -23.67
CA LEU A 228 7.66 29.82 -24.41
C LEU A 228 7.62 31.02 -23.46
N GLU A 229 6.73 30.98 -22.46
CA GLU A 229 6.86 31.79 -21.25
C GLU A 229 8.02 31.22 -20.41
N GLY A 230 8.85 32.09 -19.82
CA GLY A 230 9.83 31.66 -18.82
C GLY A 230 9.10 31.22 -17.57
N SER A 231 8.38 30.09 -17.62
CA SER A 231 7.57 29.60 -16.54
C SER A 231 8.47 29.31 -15.35
N GLN A 232 8.55 30.27 -14.43
CA GLN A 232 8.19 29.94 -13.06
C GLN A 232 6.87 29.20 -13.18
N LEU A 233 6.93 27.87 -13.15
CA LEU A 233 5.78 27.04 -12.89
C LEU A 233 5.26 27.51 -11.53
N ASP A 234 4.34 28.47 -11.53
CA ASP A 234 3.54 28.73 -10.37
C ASP A 234 2.85 27.39 -10.12
N VAL A 235 3.19 26.75 -9.00
CA VAL A 235 2.84 25.36 -8.62
C VAL A 235 1.32 25.18 -8.39
N GLY A 236 0.49 26.05 -9.00
CA GLY A 236 -0.96 26.10 -8.87
C GLY A 236 -1.72 26.50 -10.14
N SER A 237 -1.09 26.54 -11.33
CA SER A 237 -1.85 26.65 -12.59
C SER A 237 -2.52 25.30 -12.91
N THR A 238 -3.72 25.09 -12.37
CA THR A 238 -4.43 23.81 -12.48
C THR A 238 -5.22 23.65 -13.77
N THR A 239 -5.59 24.74 -14.43
CA THR A 239 -6.40 24.71 -15.65
C THR A 239 -5.50 24.87 -16.86
N SER A 240 -5.40 23.83 -17.68
CA SER A 240 -4.49 23.85 -18.83
C SER A 240 -5.03 24.65 -20.03
N VAL A 241 -6.16 25.35 -19.91
CA VAL A 241 -6.80 26.08 -21.02
C VAL A 241 -7.15 27.50 -20.60
N LEU A 242 -6.58 28.49 -21.28
CA LEU A 242 -6.70 29.93 -20.97
C LEU A 242 -8.16 30.41 -20.83
N PRO A 243 -9.10 30.09 -21.75
CA PRO A 243 -10.51 30.44 -21.57
C PRO A 243 -11.13 29.99 -20.24
N LEU A 244 -10.81 28.77 -19.79
CA LEU A 244 -11.33 28.21 -18.54
C LEU A 244 -10.70 28.90 -17.32
N GLU A 245 -9.41 29.23 -17.39
CA GLU A 245 -8.73 30.04 -16.36
C GLU A 245 -9.40 31.42 -16.20
N LEU A 246 -9.74 32.07 -17.32
CA LEU A 246 -10.46 33.35 -17.31
C LEU A 246 -11.87 33.22 -16.74
N MET A 247 -12.57 32.12 -17.00
CA MET A 247 -13.88 31.84 -16.40
C MET A 247 -13.79 31.63 -14.88
N LEU A 248 -12.69 31.04 -14.38
CA LEU A 248 -12.45 30.84 -12.95
C LEU A 248 -12.04 32.15 -12.23
N ARG A 249 -11.44 33.10 -12.94
CA ARG A 249 -10.89 34.34 -12.36
C ARG A 249 -11.91 35.18 -11.56
N PRO A 250 -13.17 35.40 -11.99
CA PRO A 250 -14.20 36.06 -11.18
C PRO A 250 -14.51 35.33 -9.87
N LEU A 251 -14.60 33.99 -9.91
CA LEU A 251 -14.84 33.15 -8.73
C LEU A 251 -13.67 33.24 -7.75
N LYS A 252 -12.43 33.16 -8.26
CA LYS A 252 -11.21 33.35 -7.46
C LYS A 252 -11.15 34.74 -6.80
N LYS A 253 -11.46 35.81 -7.55
CA LYS A 253 -11.52 37.17 -6.98
C LYS A 253 -12.57 37.28 -5.87
N ARG A 254 -13.76 36.70 -6.07
CA ARG A 254 -14.82 36.69 -5.07
C ARG A 254 -14.42 35.89 -3.84
N PHE A 255 -13.82 34.71 -4.02
CA PHE A 255 -13.30 33.90 -2.93
C PHE A 255 -12.28 34.67 -2.09
N LEU A 256 -11.26 35.24 -2.74
CA LEU A 256 -10.23 36.03 -2.07
C LEU A 256 -10.86 37.23 -1.32
N PHE A 257 -11.82 37.91 -1.93
CA PHE A 257 -12.49 39.04 -1.29
C PHE A 257 -13.22 38.67 0.00
N HIS A 258 -13.87 37.51 0.07
CA HIS A 258 -14.65 37.07 1.23
C HIS A 258 -13.82 36.31 2.27
N PHE A 259 -12.95 35.41 1.83
CA PHE A 259 -12.28 34.43 2.69
C PHE A 259 -10.80 34.72 2.92
N THR A 260 -10.31 35.90 2.52
CA THR A 260 -8.95 36.36 2.85
C THR A 260 -8.97 37.79 3.40
N GLY A 261 -7.90 38.17 4.11
CA GLY A 261 -7.76 39.49 4.71
C GLY A 261 -8.60 39.68 5.99
N LYS A 262 -9.07 40.91 6.22
CA LYS A 262 -9.69 41.35 7.50
C LYS A 262 -11.23 41.28 7.53
N ARG A 263 -11.86 40.54 6.61
CA ARG A 263 -13.32 40.45 6.54
C ARG A 263 -13.87 39.54 7.65
N GLN A 264 -15.09 39.82 8.11
CA GLN A 264 -15.78 38.98 9.10
C GLN A 264 -16.10 37.57 8.57
N THR A 265 -16.08 37.39 7.25
CA THR A 265 -16.26 36.10 6.57
C THR A 265 -15.00 35.25 6.54
N ASN A 266 -13.82 35.81 6.85
CA ASN A 266 -12.57 35.06 6.97
C ASN A 266 -12.39 34.63 8.44
N ARG A 267 -12.91 33.45 8.78
CA ARG A 267 -12.89 32.90 10.14
C ARG A 267 -12.25 31.52 10.15
N LEU A 268 -11.28 31.34 11.05
CA LEU A 268 -10.59 30.05 11.23
C LEU A 268 -11.51 29.00 11.86
N ASP A 269 -12.46 29.41 12.70
CA ASP A 269 -13.43 28.53 13.35
C ASP A 269 -14.63 28.17 12.47
N LYS A 270 -14.69 28.72 11.24
CA LYS A 270 -15.77 28.48 10.27
C LYS A 270 -15.25 28.05 8.89
N PRO A 271 -14.45 26.98 8.80
CA PRO A 271 -13.98 26.47 7.51
C PRO A 271 -15.15 26.03 6.60
N GLU A 272 -16.27 25.59 7.17
CA GLU A 272 -17.46 25.16 6.43
C GLU A 272 -18.00 26.25 5.48
N TRP A 273 -17.76 27.54 5.77
CA TRP A 273 -18.26 28.65 4.94
C TRP A 273 -17.61 28.67 3.56
N TYR A 274 -16.28 28.55 3.50
CA TYR A 274 -15.59 28.58 2.21
C TYR A 274 -15.69 27.24 1.49
N LEU A 275 -15.71 26.12 2.24
CA LEU A 275 -15.90 24.77 1.71
C LEU A 275 -17.27 24.61 1.05
N SER A 276 -18.34 25.00 1.74
CA SER A 276 -19.71 24.98 1.19
C SER A 276 -19.87 25.90 -0.01
N GLN A 277 -19.16 27.03 -0.02
CA GLN A 277 -19.18 27.94 -1.16
C GLN A 277 -18.52 27.33 -2.40
N ILE A 278 -17.42 26.59 -2.23
CA ILE A 278 -16.77 25.84 -3.32
C ILE A 278 -17.70 24.76 -3.86
N LEU A 279 -18.35 23.97 -3.00
CA LEU A 279 -19.30 22.93 -3.41
C LEU A 279 -20.51 23.51 -4.15
N THR A 280 -21.06 24.61 -3.64
CA THR A 280 -22.17 25.34 -4.28
C THR A 280 -21.77 25.83 -5.67
N TRP A 281 -20.58 26.44 -5.81
CA TRP A 281 -20.11 26.91 -7.12
C TRP A 281 -19.84 25.75 -8.10
N ALA A 282 -19.29 24.63 -7.63
CA ALA A 282 -19.10 23.45 -8.46
C ALA A 282 -20.44 22.92 -9.01
N ALA A 283 -21.48 22.88 -8.17
CA ALA A 283 -22.82 22.46 -8.57
C ALA A 283 -23.51 23.46 -9.51
N ASP A 284 -23.60 24.73 -9.11
CA ASP A 284 -24.34 25.79 -9.83
C ASP A 284 -23.81 26.03 -11.25
N HIS A 285 -22.50 25.84 -11.47
CA HIS A 285 -21.86 26.08 -12.76
C HIS A 285 -21.66 24.80 -13.58
N GLY A 286 -21.92 23.63 -13.00
CA GLY A 286 -21.69 22.32 -13.64
C GLY A 286 -22.50 22.16 -14.93
N GLU A 287 -23.80 22.46 -14.91
CA GLU A 287 -24.68 22.32 -16.09
C GLU A 287 -24.24 23.24 -17.24
N PHE A 288 -23.83 24.48 -16.92
CA PHE A 288 -23.34 25.41 -17.93
C PHE A 288 -22.08 24.88 -18.62
N CYS A 289 -21.14 24.33 -17.83
CA CYS A 289 -19.93 23.71 -18.35
C CYS A 289 -20.23 22.48 -19.22
N ASP A 290 -21.12 21.59 -18.74
CA ASP A 290 -21.47 20.34 -19.43
C ASP A 290 -22.20 20.62 -20.77
N ARG A 291 -23.08 21.64 -20.80
CA ARG A 291 -23.92 21.92 -21.98
C ARG A 291 -23.25 22.82 -23.02
N PHE A 292 -22.59 23.89 -22.58
CA PHE A 292 -22.09 24.93 -23.50
C PHE A 292 -20.58 24.84 -23.69
N VAL A 293 -19.82 24.78 -22.60
CA VAL A 293 -18.35 24.80 -22.67
C VAL A 293 -17.82 23.49 -23.26
N GLN A 294 -18.38 22.34 -22.87
CA GLN A 294 -17.98 21.04 -23.41
C GLN A 294 -18.17 20.97 -24.93
N ALA A 295 -19.29 21.50 -25.45
CA ALA A 295 -19.55 21.53 -26.89
C ALA A 295 -18.50 22.36 -27.64
N ILE A 296 -18.05 23.48 -27.05
CA ILE A 296 -17.01 24.33 -27.63
C ILE A 296 -15.65 23.63 -27.59
N LEU A 297 -15.30 22.95 -26.49
CA LEU A 297 -14.05 22.18 -26.37
C LEU A 297 -13.95 21.09 -27.46
N VAL A 298 -15.05 20.36 -27.69
CA VAL A 298 -15.12 19.34 -28.76
C VAL A 298 -14.93 19.98 -30.13
N LYS A 299 -15.59 21.11 -30.42
CA LYS A 299 -15.40 21.86 -31.67
C LYS A 299 -13.99 22.41 -31.84
N ALA A 300 -13.34 22.80 -30.75
CA ALA A 300 -11.97 23.29 -30.74
C ALA A 300 -10.91 22.18 -30.92
N GLY A 301 -11.32 20.91 -30.90
CA GLY A 301 -10.41 19.76 -31.05
C GLY A 301 -9.64 19.41 -29.78
N VAL A 302 -10.13 19.84 -28.61
CA VAL A 302 -9.53 19.50 -27.30
C VAL A 302 -10.11 18.16 -26.84
N GLU A 303 -9.48 17.07 -27.24
CA GLU A 303 -9.92 15.71 -26.87
C GLU A 303 -9.56 15.36 -25.41
N GLY A 304 -10.42 14.58 -24.75
CA GLY A 304 -10.16 14.02 -23.41
C GLY A 304 -10.40 14.97 -22.22
N MET A 305 -10.66 16.26 -22.46
CA MET A 305 -10.92 17.23 -21.39
C MET A 305 -12.42 17.35 -21.07
N GLN A 306 -12.75 17.33 -19.77
CA GLN A 306 -14.10 17.58 -19.26
C GLN A 306 -14.18 18.98 -18.63
N ALA A 307 -15.01 19.85 -19.19
CA ALA A 307 -15.12 21.26 -18.78
C ALA A 307 -15.50 21.42 -17.30
N ARG A 308 -16.49 20.64 -16.84
CA ARG A 308 -16.93 20.66 -15.44
C ARG A 308 -15.83 20.22 -14.48
N LEU A 309 -15.10 19.16 -14.83
CA LEU A 309 -13.99 18.67 -14.03
C LEU A 309 -12.88 19.72 -13.89
N GLU A 310 -12.51 20.40 -14.98
CA GLU A 310 -11.49 21.46 -14.94
C GLU A 310 -11.93 22.66 -14.08
N LEU A 311 -13.22 23.01 -14.10
CA LEU A 311 -13.78 24.01 -13.20
C LEU A 311 -13.66 23.55 -11.73
N MET A 312 -14.07 22.31 -11.44
CA MET A 312 -13.96 21.73 -10.09
C MET A 312 -12.52 21.72 -9.60
N ARG A 313 -11.56 21.29 -10.44
CA ARG A 313 -10.11 21.31 -10.12
C ARG A 313 -9.63 22.71 -9.79
N GLY A 314 -10.05 23.71 -10.56
CA GLY A 314 -9.75 25.12 -10.31
C GLY A 314 -10.30 25.62 -8.96
N LEU A 315 -11.54 25.26 -8.64
CA LEU A 315 -12.19 25.65 -7.38
C LEU A 315 -11.57 24.95 -6.16
N VAL A 316 -11.30 23.65 -6.25
CA VAL A 316 -10.63 22.87 -5.22
C VAL A 316 -9.23 23.44 -4.94
N GLN A 317 -8.50 23.82 -5.98
CA GLN A 317 -7.18 24.44 -5.83
C GLN A 317 -7.25 25.74 -5.02
N ILE A 318 -8.31 26.54 -5.15
CA ILE A 318 -8.50 27.75 -4.35
C ILE A 318 -8.63 27.38 -2.86
N GLY A 319 -9.40 26.32 -2.56
CA GLY A 319 -9.55 25.79 -1.20
C GLY A 319 -8.25 25.22 -0.62
N ILE A 320 -7.47 24.49 -1.42
CA ILE A 320 -6.15 23.96 -1.04
C ILE A 320 -5.24 25.10 -0.56
N HIS A 321 -5.08 26.14 -1.39
CA HIS A 321 -4.24 27.29 -1.03
C HIS A 321 -4.73 28.00 0.23
N LYS A 322 -6.06 28.14 0.39
CA LYS A 322 -6.65 28.78 1.56
C LYS A 322 -6.35 27.98 2.83
N LEU A 323 -6.57 26.68 2.82
CA LEU A 323 -6.28 25.83 3.98
C LEU A 323 -4.78 25.81 4.31
N GLN A 324 -3.90 25.76 3.30
CA GLN A 324 -2.45 25.87 3.50
C GLN A 324 -2.03 27.16 4.20
N MET A 325 -2.68 28.29 3.90
CA MET A 325 -2.41 29.57 4.57
C MET A 325 -2.90 29.58 6.03
N ASP A 326 -4.01 28.90 6.31
CA ASP A 326 -4.59 28.84 7.66
C ASP A 326 -3.92 27.78 8.54
N LEU A 327 -3.29 26.76 7.92
CA LEU A 327 -2.76 25.57 8.59
C LEU A 327 -1.82 25.89 9.77
N PRO A 328 -0.86 26.83 9.69
CA PRO A 328 0.00 27.14 10.83
C PRO A 328 -0.76 27.64 12.06
N SER A 329 -1.86 28.37 11.87
CA SER A 329 -2.71 28.84 12.96
C SER A 329 -3.65 27.75 13.48
N LEU A 330 -4.13 26.86 12.60
CA LEU A 330 -4.93 25.70 12.99
C LEU A 330 -4.11 24.71 13.85
N LEU A 331 -2.85 24.47 13.49
CA LEU A 331 -1.97 23.57 14.25
C LEU A 331 -1.69 24.04 15.68
N ALA A 332 -1.90 25.33 15.99
CA ALA A 332 -1.71 25.89 17.32
C ALA A 332 -2.89 25.65 18.28
N ASP A 333 -4.06 25.24 17.78
CA ASP A 333 -5.28 25.05 18.57
C ASP A 333 -5.96 23.71 18.23
N ASP A 334 -5.99 22.80 19.21
CA ASP A 334 -6.55 21.45 19.08
C ASP A 334 -8.02 21.47 18.65
N GLN A 335 -8.84 22.41 19.15
CA GLN A 335 -10.28 22.46 18.84
C GLN A 335 -10.52 22.96 17.42
N LEU A 336 -9.77 23.98 16.99
CA LEU A 336 -9.87 24.51 15.63
C LEU A 336 -9.41 23.46 14.61
N LEU A 337 -8.31 22.76 14.88
CA LEU A 337 -7.81 21.71 13.99
C LEU A 337 -8.81 20.55 13.87
N THR A 338 -9.37 20.07 14.99
CA THR A 338 -10.35 18.97 14.99
C THR A 338 -11.58 19.34 14.17
N HIS A 339 -12.15 20.53 14.40
CA HIS A 339 -13.30 21.02 13.62
C HIS A 339 -12.96 21.15 12.13
N ALA A 340 -11.79 21.68 11.80
CA ALA A 340 -11.35 21.80 10.40
C ALA A 340 -11.17 20.44 9.71
N ILE A 341 -10.66 19.42 10.42
CA ILE A 341 -10.54 18.05 9.90
C ILE A 341 -11.93 17.49 9.58
N GLU A 342 -12.89 17.60 10.50
CA GLU A 342 -14.25 17.11 10.30
C GLU A 342 -14.91 17.76 9.08
N GLU A 343 -14.84 19.08 8.97
CA GLU A 343 -15.43 19.83 7.85
C GLU A 343 -14.75 19.51 6.50
N VAL A 344 -13.43 19.28 6.48
CA VAL A 344 -12.72 18.87 5.26
C VAL A 344 -13.06 17.44 4.85
N LEU A 345 -13.26 16.52 5.81
CA LEU A 345 -13.73 15.16 5.52
C LEU A 345 -15.16 15.17 4.95
N LEU A 346 -16.04 15.99 5.51
CA LEU A 346 -17.39 16.18 4.98
C LEU A 346 -17.36 16.79 3.57
N PHE A 347 -16.50 17.79 3.36
CA PHE A 347 -16.29 18.40 2.04
C PHE A 347 -15.80 17.39 1.01
N ASP A 348 -14.80 16.55 1.34
CA ASP A 348 -14.29 15.55 0.39
C ASP A 348 -15.40 14.58 -0.02
N ARG A 349 -16.17 14.05 0.94
CA ARG A 349 -17.29 13.13 0.66
C ARG A 349 -18.33 13.75 -0.29
N GLU A 350 -18.70 15.00 -0.07
CA GLU A 350 -19.67 15.71 -0.92
C GLU A 350 -19.06 16.07 -2.29
N LEU A 351 -17.79 16.42 -2.34
CA LEU A 351 -17.09 16.67 -3.60
C LEU A 351 -17.03 15.40 -4.47
N ARG A 352 -16.80 14.22 -3.86
CA ARG A 352 -16.85 12.93 -4.56
C ARG A 352 -18.26 12.60 -5.05
N SER A 353 -19.30 12.90 -4.28
CA SER A 353 -20.69 12.66 -4.69
C SER A 353 -21.06 13.49 -5.94
N GLN A 354 -20.46 14.67 -6.11
CA GLN A 354 -20.60 15.52 -7.29
C GLN A 354 -19.79 15.06 -8.51
N GLY A 355 -19.04 13.95 -8.41
CA GLY A 355 -18.29 13.33 -9.52
C GLY A 355 -16.81 13.71 -9.60
N TYR A 356 -16.21 14.28 -8.55
CA TYR A 356 -14.78 14.62 -8.55
C TYR A 356 -13.88 13.37 -8.34
N PRO A 357 -12.99 13.02 -9.30
CA PRO A 357 -12.26 11.76 -9.25
C PRO A 357 -11.15 11.69 -8.16
N PRO A 358 -10.95 10.51 -7.51
CA PRO A 358 -10.00 10.30 -6.39
C PRO A 358 -8.52 10.44 -6.75
N PHE A 359 -8.18 10.50 -8.03
CA PHE A 359 -6.78 10.64 -8.47
C PHE A 359 -6.32 12.10 -8.58
N TYR A 360 -7.23 13.07 -8.44
CA TYR A 360 -6.87 14.48 -8.40
C TYR A 360 -6.73 14.99 -6.97
N PRO A 361 -5.79 15.93 -6.72
CA PRO A 361 -5.65 16.56 -5.40
C PRO A 361 -6.96 17.17 -4.92
N CYS A 362 -7.25 16.94 -3.65
CA CYS A 362 -8.33 17.53 -2.87
C CYS A 362 -7.76 18.39 -1.73
N ILE A 363 -8.63 19.17 -1.09
CA ILE A 363 -8.31 19.93 0.13
C ILE A 363 -7.81 18.99 1.24
N LEU A 364 -8.32 17.75 1.29
CA LEU A 364 -7.89 16.72 2.24
C LEU A 364 -6.38 16.43 2.16
N ASN A 365 -5.75 16.54 0.99
CA ASN A 365 -4.31 16.28 0.84
C ASN A 365 -3.43 17.25 1.65
N VAL A 366 -3.96 18.42 2.02
CA VAL A 366 -3.27 19.37 2.92
C VAL A 366 -3.19 18.81 4.34
N LEU A 367 -4.26 18.15 4.81
CA LEU A 367 -4.32 17.56 6.15
C LEU A 367 -3.51 16.26 6.24
N THR A 368 -3.35 15.56 5.11
CA THR A 368 -2.52 14.36 5.04
C THR A 368 -1.05 14.65 4.75
N ALA A 369 -0.62 15.92 4.79
CA ALA A 369 0.81 16.25 4.74
C ALA A 369 1.48 15.87 6.06
N ASP A 370 2.70 15.32 6.01
CA ASP A 370 3.37 14.63 7.14
C ASP A 370 3.19 15.30 8.51
N HIS A 371 3.53 16.58 8.64
CA HIS A 371 3.46 17.31 9.90
C HIS A 371 2.02 17.47 10.45
N CYS A 372 1.04 17.76 9.59
CA CYS A 372 -0.36 17.89 9.99
C CYS A 372 -0.98 16.53 10.30
N PHE A 373 -0.64 15.53 9.49
CA PHE A 373 -1.13 14.18 9.66
C PHE A 373 -0.65 13.56 10.98
N ILE A 374 0.62 13.74 11.34
CA ILE A 374 1.15 13.34 12.65
C ILE A 374 0.38 14.01 13.79
N ARG A 375 0.10 15.31 13.67
CA ARG A 375 -0.67 16.05 14.67
C ARG A 375 -2.11 15.54 14.78
N TRP A 376 -2.75 15.22 13.65
CA TRP A 376 -4.09 14.62 13.64
C TRP A 376 -4.09 13.26 14.37
N ILE A 377 -3.17 12.36 14.04
CA ILE A 377 -3.04 11.06 14.74
C ILE A 377 -2.84 11.25 16.24
N ALA A 378 -2.04 12.23 16.66
CA ALA A 378 -1.83 12.54 18.07
C ALA A 378 -3.10 13.05 18.77
N LEU A 379 -3.91 13.87 18.09
CA LEU A 379 -5.20 14.34 18.62
C LEU A 379 -6.20 13.20 18.77
N GLU A 380 -6.26 12.31 17.79
CA GLU A 380 -7.13 11.12 17.80
C GLU A 380 -6.76 10.18 18.95
N LYS A 381 -5.45 9.98 19.17
CA LYS A 381 -4.95 9.24 20.34
C LYS A 381 -5.39 9.91 21.65
N LYS A 382 -5.08 11.20 21.80
CA LYS A 382 -5.40 11.98 23.02
C LYS A 382 -6.90 11.92 23.33
N TYR A 383 -7.75 12.12 22.33
CA TYR A 383 -9.20 12.03 22.49
C TYR A 383 -9.64 10.63 22.94
N ALA A 384 -9.11 9.57 22.33
CA ALA A 384 -9.45 8.20 22.69
C ALA A 384 -8.98 7.84 24.12
N ASP A 385 -7.77 8.25 24.51
CA ASP A 385 -7.23 8.06 25.86
C ASP A 385 -8.09 8.78 26.92
N GLU A 386 -8.37 10.07 26.73
CA GLU A 386 -9.20 10.85 27.66
C GLU A 386 -10.61 10.25 27.79
N LYS A 387 -11.21 9.79 26.67
CA LYS A 387 -12.52 9.14 26.70
C LYS A 387 -12.47 7.79 27.39
N ARG A 388 -11.47 6.95 27.12
CA ARG A 388 -11.28 5.67 27.82
C ARG A 388 -11.23 5.87 29.33
N ASP A 389 -10.43 6.82 29.80
CA ASP A 389 -10.23 7.04 31.23
C ASP A 389 -11.52 7.50 31.92
N VAL A 390 -12.31 8.37 31.25
CA VAL A 390 -13.65 8.75 31.70
C VAL A 390 -14.60 7.56 31.72
N LEU A 391 -14.58 6.71 30.68
CA LEU A 391 -15.42 5.51 30.60
C LEU A 391 -15.10 4.52 31.72
N LEU A 392 -13.83 4.22 31.98
CA LEU A 392 -13.40 3.28 33.02
C LEU A 392 -13.68 3.81 34.44
N SER A 393 -13.66 5.14 34.62
CA SER A 393 -13.95 5.80 35.90
C SER A 393 -15.46 5.97 36.18
N SER A 394 -16.32 5.66 35.21
CA SER A 394 -17.77 5.79 35.36
C SER A 394 -18.31 4.80 36.42
N PRO A 395 -19.24 5.21 37.30
CA PRO A 395 -19.86 4.29 38.26
C PRO A 395 -20.67 3.17 37.59
N THR A 396 -21.05 3.34 36.32
CA THR A 396 -21.80 2.36 35.53
C THR A 396 -20.93 1.57 34.56
N ALA A 397 -19.62 1.86 34.47
CA ALA A 397 -18.68 1.29 33.51
C ALA A 397 -18.79 -0.24 33.36
N TRP A 398 -18.89 -0.94 34.50
CA TRP A 398 -18.88 -2.40 34.58
C TRP A 398 -20.27 -3.03 34.62
N LYS A 399 -21.32 -2.26 34.30
CA LYS A 399 -22.70 -2.74 34.23
C LYS A 399 -23.13 -2.89 32.77
N PRO A 400 -24.04 -3.83 32.46
CA PRO A 400 -24.65 -3.90 31.13
C PRO A 400 -25.43 -2.61 30.84
N GLN A 401 -25.23 -2.04 29.64
CA GLN A 401 -25.90 -0.77 29.24
C GLN A 401 -27.41 -0.95 29.03
N PHE A 402 -27.82 -2.12 28.55
CA PHE A 402 -29.22 -2.49 28.33
C PHE A 402 -29.53 -3.80 29.07
N PRO A 403 -29.96 -3.76 30.34
CA PRO A 403 -30.51 -4.94 31.00
C PRO A 403 -31.83 -5.28 30.30
N MET A 404 -31.78 -6.18 29.33
CA MET A 404 -32.98 -6.67 28.65
C MET A 404 -33.88 -7.37 29.68
N GLU A 405 -35.04 -6.79 29.97
CA GLU A 405 -36.09 -7.45 30.75
C GLU A 405 -36.73 -8.54 29.88
N GLY A 406 -36.16 -9.75 29.94
CA GLY A 406 -36.61 -10.91 29.17
C GLY A 406 -35.48 -11.48 28.32
N ASP A 407 -35.06 -12.67 28.72
CA ASP A 407 -34.12 -13.63 28.13
C ASP A 407 -33.04 -13.12 27.13
N ILE A 408 -31.79 -13.38 27.53
CA ILE A 408 -30.58 -13.60 26.72
C ILE A 408 -29.81 -12.38 26.19
N ASP A 409 -29.26 -11.52 27.07
CA ASP A 409 -27.93 -10.95 26.78
C ASP A 409 -26.87 -12.02 27.12
N ASP A 410 -26.58 -12.87 26.14
CA ASP A 410 -25.57 -13.94 26.26
C ASP A 410 -24.16 -13.40 26.53
N LEU A 411 -23.87 -12.15 26.16
CA LEU A 411 -22.51 -11.61 26.21
C LEU A 411 -22.26 -10.73 27.44
N LYS A 412 -23.31 -10.15 28.02
CA LYS A 412 -23.25 -9.33 29.24
C LYS A 412 -22.21 -8.24 29.13
N VAL A 413 -22.33 -7.50 28.04
CA VAL A 413 -21.34 -6.52 27.61
C VAL A 413 -21.36 -5.33 28.56
N PRO A 414 -20.23 -4.98 29.21
CA PRO A 414 -20.17 -3.78 30.02
C PRO A 414 -20.23 -2.51 29.16
N GLU A 415 -20.88 -1.47 29.68
CA GLU A 415 -21.01 -0.15 29.04
C GLU A 415 -19.64 0.40 28.57
N CYS A 416 -18.58 0.22 29.38
CA CYS A 416 -17.26 0.72 29.02
C CYS A 416 -16.68 0.07 27.76
N ALA A 417 -16.92 -1.24 27.56
CA ALA A 417 -16.40 -1.98 26.42
C ALA A 417 -17.15 -1.63 25.14
N GLU A 418 -18.47 -1.52 25.20
CA GLU A 418 -19.30 -1.08 24.07
C GLU A 418 -18.94 0.34 23.65
N ALA A 419 -18.88 1.28 24.60
CA ALA A 419 -18.53 2.66 24.33
C ALA A 419 -17.11 2.81 23.77
N PHE A 420 -16.14 2.02 24.25
CA PHE A 420 -14.79 2.01 23.72
C PHE A 420 -14.75 1.53 22.26
N MET A 421 -15.46 0.45 21.93
CA MET A 421 -15.55 -0.02 20.54
C MET A 421 -16.29 0.98 19.62
N MET A 422 -17.24 1.75 20.14
CA MET A 422 -17.87 2.85 19.40
C MET A 422 -16.90 3.98 19.08
N ILE A 423 -15.98 4.32 19.99
CA ILE A 423 -14.92 5.31 19.73
C ILE A 423 -14.02 4.83 18.59
N LEU A 424 -13.57 3.57 18.63
CA LEU A 424 -12.75 3.00 17.57
C LEU A 424 -13.51 2.91 16.24
N SER A 425 -14.80 2.57 16.25
CA SER A 425 -15.66 2.56 15.06
C SER A 425 -15.80 3.95 14.43
N ALA A 426 -16.01 4.98 15.24
CA ALA A 426 -16.08 6.36 14.77
C ALA A 426 -14.73 6.82 14.17
N MET A 427 -13.61 6.39 14.74
CA MET A 427 -12.28 6.61 14.17
C MET A 427 -12.14 5.92 12.80
N THR A 428 -12.58 4.66 12.68
CA THR A 428 -12.61 3.95 11.39
C THR A 428 -13.38 4.71 10.32
N GLU A 429 -14.54 5.27 10.64
CA GLU A 429 -15.34 6.01 9.66
C GLU A 429 -14.62 7.28 9.15
N ARG A 430 -13.85 7.95 10.01
CA ARG A 430 -13.06 9.14 9.62
C ARG A 430 -11.93 8.81 8.65
N TYR A 431 -11.19 7.73 8.88
CA TYR A 431 -10.03 7.40 8.03
C TYR A 431 -10.35 6.47 6.85
N ARG A 432 -11.52 5.81 6.84
CA ARG A 432 -11.92 4.84 5.80
C ARG A 432 -11.80 5.38 4.37
N HIS A 433 -12.08 6.65 4.18
CA HIS A 433 -12.13 7.31 2.88
C HIS A 433 -10.78 7.93 2.45
N LEU A 434 -9.72 7.80 3.26
CA LEU A 434 -8.41 8.34 2.89
C LEU A 434 -7.84 7.61 1.66
N GLU A 435 -7.47 8.38 0.64
CA GLU A 435 -6.99 7.88 -0.65
C GLU A 435 -5.79 6.92 -0.50
N GLN A 436 -4.78 7.35 0.25
CA GLN A 436 -3.52 6.62 0.37
C GLN A 436 -3.63 5.50 1.40
N PRO A 437 -3.29 4.24 1.04
CA PRO A 437 -3.35 3.11 1.96
C PRO A 437 -2.41 3.29 3.16
N TYR A 438 -1.27 3.95 2.96
CA TYR A 438 -0.32 4.25 4.03
C TYR A 438 -0.96 5.08 5.17
N HIS A 439 -1.78 6.09 4.84
CA HIS A 439 -2.47 6.90 5.86
C HIS A 439 -3.49 6.07 6.64
N ARG A 440 -4.26 5.20 5.95
CA ARG A 440 -5.21 4.29 6.59
C ARG A 440 -4.51 3.33 7.55
N LEU A 441 -3.36 2.79 7.15
CA LEU A 441 -2.60 1.87 7.99
C LEU A 441 -1.99 2.53 9.22
N LYS A 442 -1.65 3.83 9.17
CA LYS A 442 -1.24 4.58 10.37
C LYS A 442 -2.37 4.69 11.39
N PHE A 443 -3.62 4.82 10.96
CA PHE A 443 -4.77 4.75 11.86
C PHE A 443 -5.03 3.35 12.40
N VAL A 444 -4.87 2.30 11.59
CA VAL A 444 -4.94 0.91 12.09
C VAL A 444 -3.91 0.69 13.18
N SER A 445 -2.68 1.17 12.98
CA SER A 445 -1.62 1.09 13.98
C SER A 445 -1.96 1.88 15.26
N LEU A 446 -2.61 3.04 15.13
CA LEU A 446 -3.16 3.76 16.29
C LEU A 446 -4.25 2.92 17.01
N GLN A 447 -5.17 2.28 16.28
CA GLN A 447 -6.21 1.43 16.87
C GLN A 447 -5.60 0.24 17.62
N GLN A 448 -4.56 -0.40 17.07
CA GLN A 448 -3.81 -1.47 17.75
C GLN A 448 -3.19 -0.97 19.07
N ILE A 449 -2.57 0.21 19.07
CA ILE A 449 -2.02 0.83 20.29
C ILE A 449 -3.12 1.06 21.33
N LEU A 450 -4.25 1.64 20.92
CA LEU A 450 -5.36 1.91 21.83
C LEU A 450 -5.97 0.63 22.41
N LEU A 451 -6.05 -0.44 21.62
CA LEU A 451 -6.51 -1.76 22.07
C LEU A 451 -5.52 -2.41 23.04
N GLU A 452 -4.22 -2.23 22.83
CA GLU A 452 -3.19 -2.72 23.74
C GLU A 452 -3.20 -1.94 25.06
N ASP A 453 -3.34 -0.61 25.01
CA ASP A 453 -3.51 0.22 26.21
C ASP A 453 -4.78 -0.18 26.97
N TRP A 454 -5.89 -0.45 26.27
CA TRP A 454 -7.12 -0.99 26.86
C TRP A 454 -6.88 -2.33 27.55
N ARG A 455 -6.20 -3.27 26.89
CA ARG A 455 -5.85 -4.59 27.46
C ARG A 455 -5.02 -4.44 28.75
N LEU A 456 -4.03 -3.56 28.76
CA LEU A 456 -3.20 -3.28 29.93
C LEU A 456 -4.03 -2.71 31.08
N CYS A 457 -4.97 -1.79 30.81
CA CYS A 457 -5.91 -1.30 31.81
C CYS A 457 -6.78 -2.44 32.37
N LEU A 458 -7.35 -3.30 31.51
CA LEU A 458 -8.14 -4.45 31.97
C LEU A 458 -7.31 -5.38 32.87
N GLN A 459 -6.08 -5.67 32.48
CA GLN A 459 -5.17 -6.52 33.25
C GLN A 459 -4.84 -5.92 34.63
N GLN A 460 -4.62 -4.62 34.73
CA GLN A 460 -4.34 -3.93 36.00
C GLN A 460 -5.56 -3.99 36.93
N ILE A 461 -6.76 -3.68 36.41
CA ILE A 461 -8.00 -3.70 37.20
C ILE A 461 -8.32 -5.13 37.64
N LEU A 462 -8.12 -6.10 36.76
CA LEU A 462 -8.30 -7.51 37.07
C LEU A 462 -7.38 -7.95 38.21
N THR A 463 -6.08 -7.63 38.12
CA THR A 463 -5.09 -8.00 39.14
C THR A 463 -5.49 -7.42 40.50
N ALA A 464 -5.89 -6.15 40.56
CA ALA A 464 -6.33 -5.51 41.80
C ALA A 464 -7.57 -6.19 42.41
N ARG A 465 -8.56 -6.60 41.59
CA ARG A 465 -9.78 -7.26 42.09
C ARG A 465 -9.58 -8.73 42.46
N LEU A 466 -8.61 -9.41 41.85
CA LEU A 466 -8.23 -10.76 42.24
C LEU A 466 -7.62 -10.78 43.65
N GLU A 467 -6.84 -9.77 44.03
CA GLU A 467 -6.31 -9.61 45.39
C GLU A 467 -7.43 -9.47 46.45
N GLU A 468 -8.59 -8.93 46.07
CA GLU A 468 -9.76 -8.79 46.94
C GLU A 468 -10.63 -10.07 47.03
N LEU A 469 -10.27 -11.15 46.31
CA LEU A 469 -11.00 -12.43 46.25
C LEU A 469 -12.47 -12.30 45.80
N ASN A 470 -12.79 -11.29 44.99
CA ASN A 470 -14.15 -11.05 44.49
C ASN A 470 -14.38 -11.69 43.11
N LEU A 471 -14.64 -12.99 43.07
CA LEU A 471 -14.83 -13.77 41.84
C LEU A 471 -15.96 -13.24 40.95
N VAL A 472 -17.06 -12.75 41.54
CA VAL A 472 -18.18 -12.19 40.76
C VAL A 472 -17.83 -10.80 40.22
N GLY A 473 -17.10 -10.01 41.00
CA GLY A 473 -16.68 -8.65 40.64
C GLY A 473 -15.68 -8.57 39.49
N ILE A 474 -14.98 -9.66 39.16
CA ILE A 474 -14.08 -9.71 37.99
C ILE A 474 -14.78 -10.11 36.69
N CYS A 475 -15.96 -10.74 36.77
CA CYS A 475 -16.68 -11.25 35.59
C CYS A 475 -16.94 -10.17 34.52
N PRO A 476 -17.36 -8.93 34.85
CA PRO A 476 -17.52 -7.88 33.83
C PRO A 476 -16.23 -7.54 33.08
N ILE A 477 -15.06 -7.65 33.72
CA ILE A 477 -13.76 -7.37 33.07
C ILE A 477 -13.45 -8.46 32.03
N VAL A 478 -13.75 -9.72 32.38
CA VAL A 478 -13.60 -10.86 31.49
C VAL A 478 -14.58 -10.76 30.31
N ASN A 479 -15.83 -10.36 30.57
CA ASN A 479 -16.83 -10.12 29.51
C ASN A 479 -16.39 -8.99 28.57
N ALA A 480 -15.81 -7.91 29.08
CA ALA A 480 -15.29 -6.82 28.26
C ALA A 480 -14.19 -7.31 27.31
N ALA A 481 -13.22 -8.08 27.82
CA ALA A 481 -12.15 -8.64 26.98
C ALA A 481 -12.71 -9.59 25.91
N HIS A 482 -13.62 -10.50 26.30
CA HIS A 482 -14.26 -11.42 25.37
C HIS A 482 -15.06 -10.69 24.29
N TYR A 483 -15.85 -9.69 24.67
CA TYR A 483 -16.63 -8.87 23.74
C TYR A 483 -15.75 -8.17 22.71
N VAL A 484 -14.66 -7.52 23.15
CA VAL A 484 -13.72 -6.86 22.23
C VAL A 484 -13.16 -7.86 21.21
N VAL A 485 -12.77 -9.07 21.64
CA VAL A 485 -12.31 -10.13 20.72
C VAL A 485 -13.39 -10.53 19.72
N GLN A 486 -14.65 -10.65 20.14
CA GLN A 486 -15.76 -10.95 19.23
C GLN A 486 -15.95 -9.84 18.18
N VAL A 487 -15.87 -8.56 18.58
CA VAL A 487 -15.98 -7.43 17.64
C VAL A 487 -14.78 -7.40 16.69
N LEU A 488 -13.56 -7.63 17.17
CA LEU A 488 -12.36 -7.69 16.32
C LEU A 488 -12.41 -8.85 15.32
N ALA A 489 -12.97 -9.99 15.71
CA ALA A 489 -13.22 -11.12 14.80
C ALA A 489 -14.26 -10.78 13.73
N GLN A 490 -15.25 -9.95 14.05
CA GLN A 490 -16.18 -9.43 13.04
C GLN A 490 -15.52 -8.38 12.13
N TRP A 491 -14.58 -7.58 12.66
CA TRP A 491 -13.84 -6.61 11.87
C TRP A 491 -12.85 -7.27 10.91
N SER A 492 -12.19 -8.35 11.32
CA SER A 492 -11.21 -9.05 10.49
C SER A 492 -11.79 -9.61 9.19
N ILE A 493 -13.09 -9.91 9.16
CA ILE A 493 -13.80 -10.40 7.97
C ILE A 493 -14.40 -9.28 7.10
N GLN A 494 -14.35 -8.01 7.54
CA GLN A 494 -14.89 -6.91 6.73
C GLN A 494 -13.96 -6.60 5.55
N PRO A 495 -14.50 -6.38 4.32
CA PRO A 495 -13.68 -6.11 3.14
C PRO A 495 -12.65 -5.00 3.34
N PHE A 496 -13.05 -3.94 4.06
CA PHE A 496 -12.17 -2.82 4.38
C PHE A 496 -10.90 -3.23 5.14
N PHE A 497 -11.01 -4.07 6.17
CA PHE A 497 -9.85 -4.50 6.95
C PHE A 497 -9.04 -5.60 6.24
N VAL A 498 -9.69 -6.42 5.41
CA VAL A 498 -9.02 -7.40 4.54
C VAL A 498 -8.14 -6.68 3.50
N GLU A 499 -8.66 -5.64 2.84
CA GLU A 499 -7.87 -4.80 1.91
C GLU A 499 -6.67 -4.15 2.61
N LEU A 500 -6.83 -3.71 3.85
CA LEU A 500 -5.74 -3.14 4.64
C LEU A 500 -4.72 -4.19 5.06
N LEU A 501 -5.14 -5.42 5.36
CA LEU A 501 -4.24 -6.54 5.63
C LEU A 501 -3.36 -6.84 4.42
N GLU A 502 -3.96 -6.90 3.22
CA GLU A 502 -3.22 -7.08 1.97
C GLU A 502 -2.20 -5.95 1.75
N ALA A 503 -2.63 -4.69 1.89
CA ALA A 503 -1.73 -3.54 1.77
C ALA A 503 -0.59 -3.57 2.81
N CYS A 504 -0.87 -4.00 4.05
CA CYS A 504 0.13 -4.17 5.10
C CYS A 504 1.16 -5.23 4.71
N ASN A 505 0.69 -6.41 4.28
CA ASN A 505 1.53 -7.52 3.84
C ASN A 505 2.41 -7.13 2.64
N GLU A 506 1.87 -6.42 1.66
CA GLU A 506 2.65 -5.93 0.51
C GLU A 506 3.76 -4.97 0.94
N MET A 507 3.47 -4.02 1.83
CA MET A 507 4.48 -3.08 2.31
C MET A 507 5.59 -3.80 3.10
N GLN A 508 5.23 -4.75 3.96
CA GLN A 508 6.21 -5.55 4.70
C GLN A 508 7.08 -6.38 3.75
N GLN A 509 6.52 -6.94 2.69
CA GLN A 509 7.31 -7.65 1.67
C GLN A 509 8.28 -6.71 0.96
N LYS A 510 7.83 -5.52 0.57
CA LYS A 510 8.69 -4.48 -0.04
C LYS A 510 9.80 -4.02 0.90
N GLU A 511 9.51 -3.86 2.20
CA GLU A 511 10.52 -3.52 3.21
C GLU A 511 11.51 -4.65 3.46
N LYS A 512 11.05 -5.90 3.55
CA LYS A 512 11.92 -7.08 3.65
C LYS A 512 12.85 -7.18 2.44
N GLN A 513 12.33 -6.94 1.23
CA GLN A 513 13.14 -6.87 0.01
C GLN A 513 14.15 -5.71 0.05
N ARG A 514 13.75 -4.51 0.47
CA ARG A 514 14.68 -3.37 0.66
C ARG A 514 15.77 -3.71 1.66
N ARG A 515 15.44 -4.24 2.84
CA ARG A 515 16.41 -4.64 3.87
C ARG A 515 17.36 -5.73 3.37
N GLN A 516 16.87 -6.70 2.59
CA GLN A 516 17.72 -7.72 1.96
C GLN A 516 18.67 -7.11 0.92
N SER A 517 18.20 -6.16 0.10
CA SER A 517 19.04 -5.45 -0.87
C SER A 517 20.11 -4.57 -0.19
N THR A 518 19.77 -3.91 0.92
CA THR A 518 20.73 -3.11 1.71
C THR A 518 21.76 -4.00 2.41
N LYS A 519 21.36 -5.18 2.90
CA LYS A 519 22.29 -6.16 3.48
C LYS A 519 23.24 -6.78 2.45
N GLN A 520 22.78 -7.01 1.22
CA GLN A 520 23.64 -7.45 0.11
C GLN A 520 24.61 -6.35 -0.33
N ALA A 521 24.15 -5.10 -0.44
CA ALA A 521 25.02 -3.97 -0.80
C ALA A 521 26.12 -3.68 0.23
N ASN A 522 25.83 -3.83 1.54
CA ASN A 522 26.82 -3.63 2.60
C ASN A 522 27.76 -4.84 2.81
N SER A 523 27.43 -6.01 2.25
CA SER A 523 28.28 -7.21 2.35
C SER A 523 29.41 -7.24 1.30
N GLU A 524 29.34 -6.44 0.24
CA GLU A 524 30.34 -6.46 -0.83
C GLU A 524 31.49 -5.45 -0.65
N THR A 525 31.47 -4.57 0.36
CA THR A 525 32.48 -3.49 0.49
C THR A 525 32.99 -3.14 1.88
N VAL A 526 32.80 -3.93 2.94
CA VAL A 526 33.27 -3.53 4.29
C VAL A 526 34.19 -4.56 4.93
N ASP A 527 35.38 -4.11 5.31
CA ASP A 527 36.42 -4.84 6.05
C ASP A 527 35.88 -5.21 7.45
N PRO A 528 35.99 -6.47 7.92
CA PRO A 528 35.39 -6.93 9.17
C PRO A 528 35.71 -6.11 10.44
N GLU A 529 36.82 -5.35 10.48
CA GLU A 529 37.11 -4.45 11.61
C GLU A 529 36.26 -3.16 11.61
N GLU A 530 35.85 -2.67 10.43
CA GLU A 530 35.06 -1.44 10.29
C GLU A 530 33.57 -1.68 10.62
N ALA A 531 33.08 -2.90 10.37
CA ALA A 531 31.73 -3.34 10.75
C ALA A 531 31.53 -3.39 12.28
N LEU A 532 32.58 -3.72 13.05
CA LEU A 532 32.54 -3.75 14.52
C LEU A 532 32.54 -2.34 15.12
N PHE A 533 33.20 -1.39 14.45
CA PHE A 533 33.23 0.01 14.87
C PHE A 533 31.89 0.73 14.58
N LEU A 534 31.24 0.42 13.45
CA LEU A 534 29.91 0.94 13.12
C LEU A 534 28.82 0.38 14.05
N ALA A 535 28.90 -0.89 14.45
CA ALA A 535 27.98 -1.48 15.42
C ALA A 535 28.09 -0.87 16.84
N ALA A 536 29.23 -0.27 17.18
CA ALA A 536 29.45 0.44 18.44
C ALA A 536 29.02 1.92 18.40
N SER A 537 28.68 2.45 17.20
CA SER A 537 28.32 3.85 16.97
C SER A 537 26.82 4.08 16.76
N GLU A 538 25.96 3.07 17.01
CA GLU A 538 24.51 3.28 17.13
C GLU A 538 24.20 4.04 18.44
N THR A 539 24.57 5.31 18.48
CA THR A 539 23.89 6.29 19.32
C THR A 539 22.57 6.68 18.64
N PRO A 540 21.44 6.73 19.36
CA PRO A 540 20.15 7.05 18.77
C PRO A 540 20.11 8.55 18.43
N SER A 541 20.48 8.89 17.20
CA SER A 541 20.25 10.23 16.65
C SER A 541 19.08 10.18 15.67
N ASP A 542 17.87 10.11 16.22
CA ASP A 542 16.64 10.54 15.55
C ASP A 542 15.64 10.99 16.62
N GLU A 543 15.83 12.21 17.15
CA GLU A 543 14.83 12.89 17.99
C GLU A 543 13.61 13.40 17.18
N SER A 544 13.46 12.97 15.92
CA SER A 544 12.30 13.30 15.06
C SER A 544 11.32 12.13 14.87
N SER A 545 11.63 10.93 15.37
CA SER A 545 10.78 9.74 15.30
C SER A 545 10.05 9.47 16.62
N GLN A 546 9.14 10.36 17.02
CA GLN A 546 7.94 9.95 17.76
C GLN A 546 6.86 9.43 16.78
N LEU A 547 7.30 8.69 15.77
CA LEU A 547 6.40 7.99 14.87
C LEU A 547 5.89 6.76 15.61
N VAL A 548 4.57 6.54 15.60
CA VAL A 548 3.99 5.22 15.86
C VAL A 548 4.75 4.22 14.97
N PRO A 549 5.58 3.33 15.55
CA PRO A 549 6.30 2.34 14.77
C PRO A 549 5.26 1.47 14.09
N MET A 550 5.41 1.26 12.78
CA MET A 550 4.65 0.21 12.12
C MET A 550 5.12 -1.10 12.77
N ALA A 551 4.24 -1.86 13.39
CA ALA A 551 4.63 -3.06 14.13
C ALA A 551 5.32 -4.06 13.19
N GLU A 552 6.51 -4.52 13.58
CA GLU A 552 7.30 -5.48 12.82
C GLU A 552 6.77 -6.89 13.07
N TYR A 553 5.99 -7.43 12.10
CA TYR A 553 5.44 -8.77 12.20
C TYR A 553 6.31 -9.81 11.47
N GLY A 554 6.74 -10.83 12.22
CA GLY A 554 7.56 -11.95 11.74
C GLY A 554 6.82 -12.98 10.88
N THR A 555 5.49 -13.03 10.97
CA THR A 555 4.59 -14.01 10.33
C THR A 555 3.55 -13.33 9.44
N LEU A 556 3.07 -14.03 8.41
CA LEU A 556 1.87 -13.63 7.65
C LEU A 556 0.69 -13.59 8.63
N GLN A 557 0.18 -12.39 8.91
CA GLN A 557 -0.98 -12.23 9.78
C GLN A 557 -2.26 -12.57 9.01
N GLU A 558 -3.20 -13.22 9.69
CA GLU A 558 -4.56 -13.50 9.17
C GLU A 558 -5.52 -12.32 9.40
N SER A 559 -5.15 -11.39 10.30
CA SER A 559 -5.90 -10.19 10.64
C SER A 559 -4.95 -9.05 11.01
N VAL A 560 -5.33 -7.81 10.72
CA VAL A 560 -4.59 -6.63 11.22
C VAL A 560 -4.70 -6.49 12.74
N PHE A 561 -5.60 -7.20 13.43
CA PHE A 561 -5.76 -7.16 14.89
C PHE A 561 -5.32 -8.46 15.59
N GLU A 562 -4.64 -9.36 14.88
CA GLU A 562 -4.33 -10.72 15.34
C GLU A 562 -3.62 -10.75 16.69
N GLU A 563 -2.52 -10.00 16.83
CA GLU A 563 -1.70 -10.00 18.05
C GLU A 563 -2.50 -9.56 19.28
N VAL A 564 -3.20 -8.43 19.19
CA VAL A 564 -3.98 -7.90 20.32
C VAL A 564 -5.17 -8.80 20.65
N SER A 565 -5.78 -9.42 19.64
CA SER A 565 -6.87 -10.39 19.83
C SER A 565 -6.40 -11.62 20.61
N GLN A 566 -5.24 -12.19 20.25
CA GLN A 566 -4.64 -13.32 20.97
C GLN A 566 -4.29 -12.97 22.41
N LEU A 567 -3.76 -11.77 22.67
CA LEU A 567 -3.41 -11.33 24.02
C LEU A 567 -4.66 -11.11 24.91
N LEU A 568 -5.74 -10.55 24.35
CA LEU A 568 -7.02 -10.43 25.05
C LEU A 568 -7.68 -11.80 25.28
N GLU A 569 -7.59 -12.71 24.31
CA GLU A 569 -8.09 -14.08 24.43
C GLU A 569 -7.40 -14.86 25.54
N LYS A 570 -6.08 -14.76 25.58
CA LYS A 570 -5.29 -15.32 26.66
C LYS A 570 -5.69 -14.71 28.01
N LEU A 571 -5.86 -13.39 28.10
CA LEU A 571 -6.24 -12.71 29.34
C LEU A 571 -7.55 -13.26 29.91
N TYR A 572 -8.62 -13.36 29.10
CA TYR A 572 -9.89 -13.85 29.62
C TYR A 572 -9.86 -15.36 29.89
N THR A 573 -9.13 -16.15 29.09
CA THR A 573 -9.03 -17.61 29.28
C THR A 573 -8.28 -17.97 30.55
N ASP A 574 -7.10 -17.36 30.76
CA ASP A 574 -6.31 -17.55 31.98
C ASP A 574 -7.10 -17.14 33.23
N THR A 575 -7.90 -16.08 33.14
CA THR A 575 -8.77 -15.62 34.23
C THR A 575 -9.89 -16.60 34.53
N VAL A 576 -10.57 -17.13 33.50
CA VAL A 576 -11.62 -18.15 33.69
C VAL A 576 -11.05 -19.39 34.38
N LEU A 577 -9.87 -19.85 33.98
CA LEU A 577 -9.19 -20.98 34.63
C LEU A 577 -8.80 -20.66 36.08
N ALA A 578 -8.34 -19.44 36.38
CA ALA A 578 -8.09 -19.02 37.76
C ALA A 578 -9.37 -19.04 38.63
N ILE A 579 -10.52 -18.64 38.08
CA ILE A 579 -11.81 -18.75 38.78
C ILE A 579 -12.16 -20.22 39.05
N VAL A 580 -11.90 -21.11 38.09
CA VAL A 580 -12.12 -22.55 38.26
C VAL A 580 -11.25 -23.11 39.37
N ASP A 581 -9.97 -22.76 39.41
CA ASP A 581 -9.03 -23.23 40.42
C ASP A 581 -9.46 -22.80 41.84
N GLU A 582 -9.85 -21.53 42.01
CA GLU A 582 -10.39 -21.03 43.28
C GLU A 582 -11.71 -21.70 43.68
N LEU A 583 -12.63 -21.91 42.72
CA LEU A 583 -13.89 -22.60 42.97
C LEU A 583 -13.65 -24.05 43.42
N VAL A 584 -12.75 -24.77 42.75
CA VAL A 584 -12.38 -26.13 43.15
C VAL A 584 -11.73 -26.11 44.53
N LEU A 585 -10.81 -25.19 44.80
CA LEU A 585 -10.13 -25.06 46.10
C LEU A 585 -11.13 -24.85 47.25
N ASP A 586 -12.09 -23.95 47.09
CA ASP A 586 -13.13 -23.70 48.08
C ASP A 586 -14.05 -24.92 48.26
N PHE A 587 -14.38 -25.62 47.16
CA PHE A 587 -15.12 -26.88 47.24
C PHE A 587 -14.34 -27.93 48.07
N LYS A 588 -13.02 -28.05 47.87
CA LYS A 588 -12.14 -28.94 48.66
C LYS A 588 -12.13 -28.58 50.14
N ALA A 589 -12.10 -27.29 50.45
CA ALA A 589 -12.13 -26.80 51.83
C ALA A 589 -13.46 -27.12 52.52
N LYS A 590 -14.59 -26.88 51.83
CA LYS A 590 -15.95 -27.10 52.37
C LYS A 590 -16.35 -28.57 52.46
N SER A 591 -15.79 -29.43 51.61
CA SER A 591 -16.04 -30.88 51.63
C SER A 591 -15.33 -31.64 52.76
N LYS A 592 -14.49 -30.96 53.57
CA LYS A 592 -13.67 -31.61 54.62
C LYS A 592 -14.46 -32.47 55.61
N ALA A 593 -15.66 -32.05 55.99
CA ALA A 593 -16.52 -32.83 56.89
C ALA A 593 -17.07 -34.08 56.18
N TYR A 594 -17.55 -33.92 54.95
CA TYR A 594 -18.08 -35.00 54.12
C TYR A 594 -17.04 -36.09 53.83
N ARG A 595 -15.79 -35.70 53.58
CA ARG A 595 -14.68 -36.65 53.37
C ARG A 595 -14.34 -37.53 54.56
N ARG A 596 -14.75 -37.14 55.77
CA ARG A 596 -14.46 -37.83 57.03
C ARG A 596 -15.65 -38.65 57.55
N GLU A 597 -16.71 -38.76 56.75
CA GLU A 597 -17.82 -39.64 57.06
C GLU A 597 -17.37 -41.09 57.22
N LYS A 598 -18.08 -41.85 58.04
CA LYS A 598 -17.72 -43.24 58.31
C LYS A 598 -18.28 -44.18 57.24
N TRP A 599 -17.86 -43.96 55.99
CA TRP A 599 -18.30 -44.70 54.79
C TRP A 599 -18.21 -46.23 54.93
N PHE A 600 -17.22 -46.71 55.68
CA PHE A 600 -16.97 -48.14 55.90
C PHE A 600 -17.99 -48.83 56.82
N CYS A 601 -18.76 -48.08 57.61
CA CYS A 601 -19.74 -48.63 58.55
C CYS A 601 -21.13 -47.98 58.44
N MET A 602 -21.43 -47.35 57.30
CA MET A 602 -22.77 -46.84 57.04
C MET A 602 -23.77 -48.02 56.93
N PRO A 603 -24.95 -47.91 57.56
CA PRO A 603 -25.97 -48.95 57.50
C PRO A 603 -26.50 -49.11 56.08
N SER A 604 -26.87 -50.34 55.72
CA SER A 604 -27.57 -50.58 54.44
C SER A 604 -28.98 -49.98 54.52
N LEU A 605 -29.37 -49.26 53.47
CA LEU A 605 -30.70 -48.68 53.34
C LEU A 605 -31.68 -49.84 53.13
N ASN A 606 -32.45 -50.21 54.16
CA ASN A 606 -33.58 -51.11 54.00
C ASN A 606 -34.69 -50.36 53.25
N ASP A 607 -35.47 -51.07 52.41
CA ASP A 607 -36.53 -50.58 51.50
C ASP A 607 -37.68 -49.72 52.13
N ARG A 608 -37.55 -49.24 53.38
CA ARG A 608 -38.58 -48.47 54.11
C ARG A 608 -38.16 -47.06 54.54
N GLU A 609 -36.92 -46.63 54.30
CA GLU A 609 -36.47 -45.27 54.59
C GLU A 609 -36.09 -44.56 53.28
N ASP A 610 -36.68 -43.38 53.03
CA ASP A 610 -36.25 -42.51 51.93
C ASP A 610 -34.81 -42.05 52.23
N ALA A 611 -33.85 -42.50 51.40
CA ALA A 611 -32.47 -42.03 51.51
C ALA A 611 -32.43 -40.49 51.35
N GLY A 612 -31.81 -39.81 52.31
CA GLY A 612 -31.61 -38.36 52.29
C GLY A 612 -30.18 -37.99 51.92
N LEU A 613 -29.95 -36.73 51.53
CA LEU A 613 -28.60 -36.19 51.34
C LEU A 613 -27.80 -36.32 52.64
N THR A 614 -26.56 -36.80 52.57
CA THR A 614 -25.66 -36.82 53.72
C THR A 614 -25.54 -35.42 54.34
N PRO A 615 -25.84 -35.21 55.64
CA PRO A 615 -25.91 -33.87 56.22
C PRO A 615 -24.63 -33.04 56.08
N THR A 616 -23.45 -33.68 56.08
CA THR A 616 -22.16 -33.01 55.90
C THR A 616 -21.85 -32.63 54.45
N ALA A 617 -22.59 -33.15 53.47
CA ALA A 617 -22.52 -32.74 52.07
C ALA A 617 -23.28 -31.43 51.80
N PHE A 618 -24.31 -31.11 52.60
CA PHE A 618 -25.16 -29.95 52.36
C PHE A 618 -24.39 -28.62 52.27
N PRO A 619 -23.44 -28.29 53.18
CA PRO A 619 -22.71 -27.02 53.11
C PRO A 619 -21.88 -26.83 51.84
N MET A 620 -21.25 -27.89 51.32
CA MET A 620 -20.45 -27.81 50.09
C MET A 620 -21.35 -27.68 48.85
N LEU A 621 -22.47 -28.41 48.79
CA LEU A 621 -23.36 -28.42 47.63
C LEU A 621 -24.21 -27.14 47.54
N SER A 622 -24.74 -26.65 48.66
CA SER A 622 -25.50 -25.40 48.69
C SER A 622 -24.62 -24.19 48.34
N TRP A 623 -23.38 -24.18 48.80
CA TRP A 623 -22.40 -23.16 48.40
C TRP A 623 -22.10 -23.24 46.90
N LEU A 624 -21.79 -24.43 46.37
CA LEU A 624 -21.48 -24.62 44.95
C LEU A 624 -22.63 -24.14 44.07
N GLN A 625 -23.87 -24.50 44.41
CA GLN A 625 -25.06 -24.05 43.69
C GLN A 625 -25.19 -22.52 43.68
N SER A 626 -25.03 -21.88 44.84
CA SER A 626 -25.17 -20.43 44.98
C SER A 626 -24.08 -19.69 44.18
N THR A 627 -22.83 -20.17 44.25
CA THR A 627 -21.70 -19.58 43.53
C THR A 627 -21.84 -19.76 42.01
N LEU A 628 -22.21 -20.96 41.54
CA LEU A 628 -22.45 -21.20 40.12
C LEU A 628 -23.59 -20.33 39.57
N GLN A 629 -24.67 -20.13 40.34
CA GLN A 629 -25.74 -19.23 39.94
C GLN A 629 -25.25 -17.77 39.82
N GLN A 630 -24.49 -17.27 40.79
CA GLN A 630 -23.94 -15.90 40.72
C GLN A 630 -22.98 -15.72 39.53
N LEU A 631 -22.13 -16.71 39.25
CA LEU A 631 -21.25 -16.71 38.10
C LEU A 631 -22.03 -16.81 36.78
N GLN A 632 -23.09 -17.63 36.74
CA GLN A 632 -23.99 -17.72 35.59
C GLN A 632 -24.71 -16.39 35.35
N GLU A 633 -25.02 -15.60 36.38
CA GLU A 633 -25.63 -14.28 36.23
C GLU A 633 -24.60 -13.23 35.77
N ALA A 634 -23.33 -13.37 36.14
CA ALA A 634 -22.29 -12.35 35.86
C ALA A 634 -21.46 -12.58 34.57
N LEU A 635 -21.16 -13.83 34.17
CA LEU A 635 -20.31 -14.13 33.01
C LEU A 635 -21.09 -14.31 31.71
N ALA A 636 -20.49 -13.94 30.58
CA ALA A 636 -21.00 -14.30 29.26
C ALA A 636 -21.23 -15.82 29.15
N ALA A 637 -22.29 -16.25 28.48
CA ALA A 637 -22.69 -17.65 28.36
C ALA A 637 -21.57 -18.56 27.80
N PRO A 638 -20.79 -18.17 26.77
CA PRO A 638 -19.67 -18.99 26.30
C PRO A 638 -18.60 -19.19 27.37
N LEU A 639 -18.27 -18.14 28.13
CA LEU A 639 -17.26 -18.18 29.19
C LEU A 639 -17.75 -19.01 30.38
N PHE A 640 -19.01 -18.82 30.79
CA PHE A 640 -19.62 -19.61 31.84
C PHE A 640 -19.65 -21.10 31.47
N ASN A 641 -19.94 -21.43 30.20
CA ASN A 641 -19.93 -22.81 29.72
C ASN A 641 -18.57 -23.49 29.88
N THR A 642 -17.49 -22.80 29.52
CA THR A 642 -16.13 -23.29 29.77
C THR A 642 -15.87 -23.44 31.27
N LEU A 643 -16.26 -22.44 32.07
CA LEU A 643 -16.03 -22.42 33.52
C LEU A 643 -16.69 -23.61 34.23
N TRP A 644 -18.00 -23.82 34.05
CA TRP A 644 -18.69 -24.87 34.79
C TRP A 644 -18.24 -26.27 34.36
N GLN A 645 -17.87 -26.46 33.09
CA GLN A 645 -17.37 -27.74 32.57
C GLN A 645 -16.01 -28.09 33.19
N GLU A 646 -15.09 -27.13 33.25
CA GLU A 646 -13.78 -27.32 33.88
C GLU A 646 -13.91 -27.47 35.41
N ALA A 647 -14.83 -26.72 36.05
CA ALA A 647 -15.13 -26.88 37.47
C ALA A 647 -15.70 -28.28 37.78
N ALA A 648 -16.65 -28.78 36.98
CA ALA A 648 -17.22 -30.12 37.13
C ALA A 648 -16.14 -31.20 36.99
N ARG A 649 -15.27 -31.08 35.98
CA ARG A 649 -14.11 -31.97 35.78
C ARG A 649 -13.16 -31.93 36.98
N GLY A 650 -12.80 -30.73 37.45
CA GLY A 650 -11.92 -30.55 38.61
C GLY A 650 -12.50 -31.14 39.90
N ILE A 651 -13.80 -30.96 40.13
CA ILE A 651 -14.53 -31.55 41.26
C ILE A 651 -14.58 -33.09 41.13
N SER A 652 -14.80 -33.61 39.92
CA SER A 652 -14.81 -35.06 39.67
C SER A 652 -13.48 -35.71 40.03
N VAL A 653 -12.37 -35.18 39.51
CA VAL A 653 -11.02 -35.67 39.82
C VAL A 653 -10.75 -35.58 41.33
N PHE A 654 -11.09 -34.46 41.95
CA PHE A 654 -10.92 -34.28 43.40
C PHE A 654 -11.69 -35.32 44.23
N LEU A 655 -12.98 -35.52 43.95
CA LEU A 655 -13.79 -36.48 44.71
C LEU A 655 -13.33 -37.91 44.44
N TYR A 656 -12.90 -38.23 43.23
CA TYR A 656 -12.31 -39.52 42.93
C TYR A 656 -11.03 -39.76 43.76
N GLU A 657 -10.09 -38.84 43.72
CA GLU A 657 -8.78 -39.01 44.36
C GLU A 657 -8.86 -38.88 45.89
N GLU A 658 -9.47 -37.82 46.42
CA GLU A 658 -9.38 -37.46 47.84
C GLU A 658 -10.58 -37.91 48.68
N LEU A 659 -11.65 -38.45 48.07
CA LEU A 659 -12.78 -39.07 48.78
C LEU A 659 -12.86 -40.56 48.50
N ILE A 660 -12.98 -40.99 47.23
CA ILE A 660 -13.21 -42.39 46.90
C ILE A 660 -11.96 -43.23 47.17
N LEU A 661 -10.80 -42.83 46.66
CA LEU A 661 -9.58 -43.62 46.82
C LEU A 661 -9.00 -43.57 48.25
N GLU A 662 -9.38 -42.58 49.06
CA GLU A 662 -8.91 -42.44 50.45
C GLU A 662 -9.83 -43.08 51.49
N ASN A 663 -10.98 -43.62 51.09
CA ASN A 663 -11.93 -44.26 52.01
C ASN A 663 -12.22 -45.71 51.63
N PHE A 664 -12.73 -46.47 52.60
CA PHE A 664 -13.31 -47.79 52.39
C PHE A 664 -14.83 -47.72 52.52
N PHE A 665 -15.56 -48.53 51.77
CA PHE A 665 -17.01 -48.46 51.66
C PHE A 665 -17.68 -49.77 52.08
N SER A 666 -18.69 -49.68 52.95
CA SER A 666 -19.71 -50.73 53.09
C SER A 666 -20.69 -50.67 51.91
N GLU A 667 -21.53 -51.69 51.74
CA GLU A 667 -22.64 -51.66 50.77
C GLU A 667 -23.53 -50.43 50.98
N GLY A 668 -23.90 -50.14 52.23
CA GLY A 668 -24.67 -48.94 52.59
C GLY A 668 -23.94 -47.63 52.26
N GLY A 669 -22.64 -47.55 52.54
CA GLY A 669 -21.84 -46.35 52.24
C GLY A 669 -21.66 -46.10 50.74
N ALA A 670 -21.46 -47.16 49.96
CA ALA A 670 -21.41 -47.08 48.50
C ALA A 670 -22.73 -46.60 47.91
N MET A 671 -23.86 -47.14 48.41
CA MET A 671 -25.20 -46.72 48.00
C MET A 671 -25.49 -45.27 48.39
N GLN A 672 -25.10 -44.83 49.58
CA GLN A 672 -25.24 -43.44 50.01
C GLN A 672 -24.40 -42.48 49.17
N LEU A 673 -23.13 -42.83 48.86
CA LEU A 673 -22.29 -42.03 47.97
C LEU A 673 -22.94 -41.90 46.58
N SER A 674 -23.41 -43.02 46.03
CA SER A 674 -24.10 -43.04 44.73
C SER A 674 -25.38 -42.19 44.75
N PHE A 675 -26.13 -42.18 45.85
CA PHE A 675 -27.28 -41.30 46.06
C PHE A 675 -26.87 -39.83 46.08
N ASP A 676 -25.87 -39.46 46.88
CA ASP A 676 -25.38 -38.09 46.99
C ASP A 676 -24.90 -37.56 45.63
N MET A 677 -24.21 -38.37 44.83
CA MET A 677 -23.75 -37.99 43.49
C MET A 677 -24.90 -37.87 42.49
N ASN A 678 -25.70 -38.93 42.31
CA ASN A 678 -26.72 -39.00 41.26
C ASN A 678 -27.96 -38.16 41.53
N ARG A 679 -28.33 -37.98 42.81
CA ARG A 679 -29.56 -37.27 43.19
C ARG A 679 -29.31 -35.84 43.66
N ASN A 680 -28.07 -35.47 43.96
CA ASN A 680 -27.76 -34.12 44.47
C ASN A 680 -26.66 -33.44 43.67
N LEU A 681 -25.42 -33.94 43.64
CA LEU A 681 -24.31 -33.24 42.97
C LEU A 681 -24.53 -33.08 41.46
N PHE A 682 -24.79 -34.16 40.71
CA PHE A 682 -24.96 -34.07 39.25
C PHE A 682 -26.17 -33.20 38.88
N PRO A 683 -27.35 -33.33 39.53
CA PRO A 683 -28.48 -32.47 39.26
C PRO A 683 -28.23 -30.96 39.46
N LEU A 684 -27.24 -30.53 40.25
CA LEU A 684 -26.89 -29.10 40.34
C LEU A 684 -26.51 -28.49 38.99
N PHE A 685 -26.02 -29.30 38.05
CA PHE A 685 -25.60 -28.87 36.71
C PHE A 685 -26.68 -29.10 35.65
N SER A 686 -27.86 -29.62 36.04
CA SER A 686 -28.97 -29.89 35.10
C SER A 686 -29.54 -28.63 34.45
N THR A 687 -29.32 -27.47 35.07
CA THR A 687 -29.61 -26.15 34.52
C THR A 687 -28.71 -25.77 33.34
N TYR A 688 -27.56 -26.43 33.19
CA TYR A 688 -26.52 -26.08 32.20
C TYR A 688 -26.32 -27.16 31.13
N THR A 689 -26.67 -28.41 31.43
CA THR A 689 -26.54 -29.54 30.51
C THR A 689 -27.61 -30.60 30.78
N GLN A 690 -28.01 -31.30 29.71
CA GLN A 690 -28.99 -32.40 29.81
C GLN A 690 -28.41 -33.67 30.46
N LYS A 691 -27.08 -33.83 30.45
CA LYS A 691 -26.38 -35.03 30.95
C LYS A 691 -25.21 -34.64 31.86
N PRO A 692 -25.48 -34.06 33.04
CA PRO A 692 -24.43 -33.55 33.93
C PRO A 692 -23.45 -34.62 34.37
N GLU A 693 -23.89 -35.86 34.53
CA GLU A 693 -23.07 -37.00 34.94
C GLU A 693 -21.89 -37.29 33.98
N ASN A 694 -21.97 -36.84 32.71
CA ASN A 694 -20.88 -37.03 31.75
C ASN A 694 -19.68 -36.10 31.97
N HIS A 695 -19.83 -35.08 32.82
CA HIS A 695 -18.75 -34.19 33.24
C HIS A 695 -18.07 -34.68 34.54
N PHE A 696 -18.62 -35.73 35.16
CA PHE A 696 -18.10 -36.36 36.38
C PHE A 696 -17.66 -37.81 36.13
N LYS A 697 -16.87 -38.04 35.08
CA LYS A 697 -16.60 -39.39 34.54
C LYS A 697 -15.96 -40.32 35.58
N GLU A 698 -14.93 -39.86 36.28
CA GLU A 698 -14.22 -40.62 37.31
C GLU A 698 -15.16 -41.06 38.43
N VAL A 699 -15.94 -40.13 38.97
CA VAL A 699 -16.85 -40.38 40.09
C VAL A 699 -18.04 -41.24 39.66
N LYS A 700 -18.60 -40.97 38.47
CA LYS A 700 -19.71 -41.75 37.90
C LYS A 700 -19.34 -43.22 37.77
N GLU A 701 -18.21 -43.51 37.12
CA GLU A 701 -17.78 -44.89 36.92
C GLU A 701 -17.30 -45.56 38.22
N ALA A 702 -16.68 -44.80 39.12
CA ALA A 702 -16.34 -45.32 40.44
C ALA A 702 -17.60 -45.70 41.25
N CYS A 703 -18.69 -44.93 41.16
CA CYS A 703 -19.97 -45.28 41.79
C CYS A 703 -20.56 -46.57 41.20
N ILE A 704 -20.43 -46.80 39.89
CA ILE A 704 -20.85 -48.06 39.24
C ILE A 704 -20.10 -49.24 39.88
N LEU A 705 -18.76 -49.16 39.98
CA LEU A 705 -17.93 -50.22 40.57
C LEU A 705 -18.21 -50.44 42.06
N LEU A 706 -18.45 -49.37 42.83
CA LEU A 706 -18.73 -49.45 44.26
C LEU A 706 -20.12 -50.01 44.58
N THR A 707 -21.11 -49.80 43.72
CA THR A 707 -22.51 -50.23 43.96
C THR A 707 -22.90 -51.52 43.26
N MET A 708 -22.04 -52.06 42.40
CA MET A 708 -22.36 -53.30 41.70
C MET A 708 -22.53 -54.49 42.66
N PRO A 709 -23.35 -55.50 42.32
CA PRO A 709 -23.57 -56.66 43.18
C PRO A 709 -22.28 -57.42 43.47
N HIS A 710 -22.12 -57.91 44.70
CA HIS A 710 -20.90 -58.61 45.14
C HIS A 710 -20.41 -59.71 44.16
N PRO A 711 -21.25 -60.63 43.66
CA PRO A 711 -20.79 -61.66 42.71
C PRO A 711 -20.23 -61.08 41.41
N VAL A 712 -20.81 -59.98 40.92
CA VAL A 712 -20.37 -59.30 39.70
C VAL A 712 -19.05 -58.58 39.95
N ALA A 713 -18.93 -57.88 41.09
CA ALA A 713 -17.72 -57.17 41.49
C ALA A 713 -16.54 -58.13 41.66
N TRP A 714 -16.76 -59.30 42.27
CA TRP A 714 -15.73 -60.32 42.46
C TRP A 714 -15.25 -60.92 41.14
N ILE A 715 -16.17 -61.28 40.23
CA ILE A 715 -15.82 -61.80 38.90
C ILE A 715 -15.02 -60.75 38.11
N LEU A 716 -15.46 -59.49 38.14
CA LEU A 716 -14.76 -58.40 37.46
C LEU A 716 -13.36 -58.22 38.04
N GLN A 717 -13.22 -58.24 39.37
CA GLN A 717 -11.91 -58.12 40.03
C GLN A 717 -10.95 -59.26 39.63
N GLU A 718 -11.41 -60.51 39.61
CA GLU A 718 -10.59 -61.64 39.14
C GLU A 718 -10.24 -61.55 37.66
N THR A 719 -11.20 -61.14 36.82
CA THR A 719 -10.99 -60.94 35.38
C THR A 719 -9.91 -59.88 35.13
N LEU A 720 -9.94 -58.77 35.87
CA LEU A 720 -8.92 -57.72 35.79
C LEU A 720 -7.56 -58.17 36.36
N ARG A 721 -7.52 -59.01 37.40
CA ARG A 721 -6.27 -59.62 37.92
C ARG A 721 -5.65 -60.54 36.88
N ALA A 722 -6.45 -61.39 36.24
CA ALA A 722 -6.01 -62.30 35.18
C ALA A 722 -5.54 -61.56 33.92
N ALA A 723 -6.25 -60.49 33.52
CA ALA A 723 -5.86 -59.62 32.41
C ALA A 723 -4.53 -58.89 32.65
N ARG A 724 -4.15 -58.63 33.92
CA ARG A 724 -2.84 -58.06 34.26
C ARG A 724 -1.69 -59.09 34.12
N ALA A 725 -2.01 -60.38 34.22
CA ALA A 725 -1.04 -61.48 34.19
C ALA A 725 -0.92 -62.16 32.81
N THR A 726 -1.87 -61.93 31.91
CA THR A 726 -1.97 -62.61 30.61
C THR A 726 -2.47 -61.68 29.51
N ASP A 727 -1.94 -61.80 28.29
CA ASP A 727 -2.38 -61.02 27.11
C ASP A 727 -3.68 -61.56 26.47
N VAL A 728 -4.34 -62.54 27.08
CA VAL A 728 -5.50 -63.27 26.49
C VAL A 728 -6.83 -62.57 26.79
N VAL A 729 -6.90 -61.76 27.85
CA VAL A 729 -8.13 -61.07 28.29
C VAL A 729 -7.89 -59.57 28.27
N THR A 730 -8.65 -58.83 27.47
CA THR A 730 -8.61 -57.37 27.45
C THR A 730 -9.40 -56.83 28.63
N GLY A 731 -8.73 -56.47 29.73
CA GLY A 731 -9.40 -55.91 30.92
C GLY A 731 -10.30 -54.69 30.62
N GLY A 732 -10.03 -53.96 29.52
CA GLY A 732 -10.90 -52.87 29.04
C GLY A 732 -12.28 -53.33 28.57
N THR A 733 -12.39 -54.45 27.83
CA THR A 733 -13.70 -54.93 27.34
C THR A 733 -14.58 -55.42 28.49
N ALA A 734 -13.98 -56.05 29.50
CA ALA A 734 -14.70 -56.46 30.71
C ALA A 734 -15.25 -55.27 31.50
N LEU A 735 -14.57 -54.12 31.47
CA LEU A 735 -15.07 -52.88 32.07
C LEU A 735 -16.20 -52.25 31.25
N GLU A 736 -16.04 -52.21 29.93
CA GLU A 736 -17.06 -51.65 29.02
C GLU A 736 -18.40 -52.39 29.15
N GLU A 737 -18.38 -53.72 29.30
CA GLU A 737 -19.56 -54.55 29.55
C GLU A 737 -20.30 -54.18 30.86
N GLN A 738 -19.60 -53.58 31.82
CA GLN A 738 -20.15 -53.09 33.08
C GLN A 738 -20.50 -51.59 33.04
N GLY A 739 -20.38 -50.94 31.88
CA GLY A 739 -20.63 -49.51 31.73
C GLY A 739 -19.49 -48.60 32.21
N VAL A 740 -18.27 -49.15 32.32
CA VAL A 740 -17.05 -48.43 32.72
C VAL A 740 -16.13 -48.33 31.49
N SER A 741 -15.96 -47.12 30.97
CA SER A 741 -15.25 -46.85 29.71
C SER A 741 -14.12 -45.83 29.85
N PHE A 742 -14.15 -45.03 30.91
CA PHE A 742 -13.21 -43.95 31.17
C PHE A 742 -12.09 -44.39 32.13
N LEU A 743 -12.42 -45.12 33.19
CA LEU A 743 -11.42 -45.64 34.12
C LEU A 743 -10.61 -46.78 33.49
N THR A 744 -9.29 -46.67 33.61
CA THR A 744 -8.39 -47.74 33.18
C THR A 744 -8.54 -48.99 34.04
N PRO A 745 -8.16 -50.19 33.55
CA PRO A 745 -8.14 -51.42 34.34
C PRO A 745 -7.45 -51.31 35.71
N SER A 746 -6.36 -50.55 35.80
CA SER A 746 -5.64 -50.32 37.05
C SER A 746 -6.40 -49.40 38.01
N GLN A 747 -7.02 -48.33 37.50
CA GLN A 747 -7.88 -47.44 38.29
C GLN A 747 -9.12 -48.16 38.80
N ALA A 748 -9.81 -48.93 37.94
CA ALA A 748 -10.96 -49.72 38.34
C ALA A 748 -10.62 -50.76 39.42
N MET A 749 -9.47 -51.44 39.30
CA MET A 749 -8.97 -52.34 40.35
C MET A 749 -8.75 -51.61 41.67
N HIS A 750 -8.21 -50.39 41.64
CA HIS A 750 -8.00 -49.59 42.83
C HIS A 750 -9.34 -49.21 43.49
N VAL A 751 -10.35 -48.82 42.71
CA VAL A 751 -11.71 -48.56 43.22
C VAL A 751 -12.33 -49.82 43.83
N LEU A 752 -12.27 -50.96 43.16
CA LEU A 752 -12.80 -52.23 43.68
C LEU A 752 -12.13 -52.64 44.99
N SER A 753 -10.83 -52.35 45.16
CA SER A 753 -10.11 -52.60 46.42
C SER A 753 -10.61 -51.77 47.62
N LYS A 754 -11.40 -50.72 47.39
CA LYS A 754 -12.01 -49.90 48.44
C LYS A 754 -13.31 -50.48 48.99
N ARG A 755 -13.83 -51.58 48.42
CA ARG A 755 -15.05 -52.23 48.92
C ARG A 755 -14.74 -53.21 50.04
N ASN A 756 -15.39 -53.06 51.19
CA ASN A 756 -15.14 -53.91 52.37
C ASN A 756 -15.46 -55.39 52.14
N ASP A 757 -16.41 -55.69 51.27
CA ASP A 757 -16.85 -57.05 50.94
C ASP A 757 -15.87 -57.81 50.04
N LEU A 758 -14.90 -57.12 49.42
CA LEU A 758 -13.86 -57.72 48.57
C LEU A 758 -12.47 -57.72 49.22
N VAL A 759 -12.26 -57.03 50.34
CA VAL A 759 -10.95 -56.85 51.00
C VAL A 759 -10.45 -58.12 51.72
N HIS A 760 -11.30 -59.15 51.85
CA HIS A 760 -10.97 -60.40 52.57
C HIS A 760 -11.01 -61.68 51.71
N THR A 761 -10.90 -61.54 50.38
CA THR A 761 -10.72 -62.65 49.43
C THR A 761 -9.64 -62.31 48.41
#